data_AF-A0A2P7SH89-F1
#
_entry.id   AF-A0A2P7SH89-F1
#
_cell.length_a   1.000
_cell.length_b   1.000
_cell.length_c   1.000
_cell.angle_alpha   90.00
_cell.angle_beta   90.00
_cell.angle_gamma   90.00
#
_symmetry.space_group_name_H-M   'P 1'
#
loop_
_entity.id
_entity.type
_entity.pdbx_description
1 polymer ?
#
loop_
_entity_poly.entity_id
_entity_poly.type
_entity_poly.pdbx_seq_one_letter_code
_entity_poly.pdbx_strand_id
1 'polypeptide(L)'
;MPHPSDPLYDAQWHLALIGDMPTVWDDYTGAGVSVGIYDSAIQYAHPELAANYDATKHLVFEGTVYDAAYTGPAKDGNPHGTEHGTHVAGVIAAALDGKGSVGVAPGASLTGFDIFNPATPLYVNMGTLTGLYAALAQGALLDVVNNSWSFRSSFYYSHNVIRPDTVDFQIAGIWEDLAENGRGGLGTIVVKGAGNDYWNAQSIGLNVSRHVVVVGSVTEDGLAADYSNHGANVLVSAPAGYNMVTVDILGEEGWNWNGGGDNDYTNQFGGTSGAAPVVSGVAALMLEANETLGWPDVRDILALSATHTGSAIGAASTGFENGTWVVNGADSWNGGGLHYHVNYGYGVVNGSNAVRMAEAWGLFGAPRTSTNESFVDLSGKANLAITEQPAIYTLSLTSDLVVEQVDVTLRFVNSTFPVLSAELIAPDGSVHPLLYYDTPSITYADVIWRFSVEGLRNVAAEGDWSIRVSRAGGPSGQLTDVQFRIHGRAEGADDVYHFTDEFSAMAALDPARRLVDDGDAGLDWLNMAAVRGDIRLDLREGAFSTLEGGQFIEIAAGTVIENAVTGDGDDVIFGNSADNALHGGRGNDIYYVNGAGDGSFEKAGQGTDLVAANIDYTLAAGSAVETLRTTANGSLTALDLTGNRLAQTIIGNAGDNVLHDGGKGAADVMKGLGGNDVYRVFNAADLIAEGAAQGEADRVMAAVDYRLGAGVHVERLTTNGSVGTAAIDLTGNGFAQEIVGNAGDNVLTDGAGAADHLRGLSGNDTYRIYTSGTTIVEGAAQGASDKVAAAVDYALAAGVHVEAMSTLSAGGTAAVKLTGNELAQAITGNAGDNVLGDGGGAGDVLSGFLGDDTYIVRSAATTIVEVAGRGTDRVATAVDYALGAGADVEVMTTISAAGRAAIDLTGNELGQRIYGNAGDNRLEGQGGTDRLSGLGGADSFVFASALGSDNVDTITDFGVGEDVLLLSASIFAALAQGALAAAAFLANATGLAGDADDRIVYRTDTGSIFYDADGTGTAAGIHFATITAGLALTSADFSVA
;
A
#
# COMPACT_ATOMS: atom_id res chain seq x y z
N MET A 1 10.00 22.90 -10.71
CA MET A 1 9.76 21.87 -11.74
C MET A 1 10.72 22.07 -12.90
N PRO A 2 11.23 21.00 -13.55
CA PRO A 2 12.09 21.16 -14.70
C PRO A 2 11.26 21.64 -15.90
N HIS A 3 11.62 22.82 -16.38
CA HIS A 3 11.15 23.35 -17.65
C HIS A 3 11.48 22.38 -18.79
N PRO A 4 10.58 22.14 -19.77
CA PRO A 4 10.90 21.35 -20.96
C PRO A 4 12.20 21.81 -21.62
N SER A 5 13.01 20.85 -22.07
CA SER A 5 14.31 21.13 -22.70
C SER A 5 14.22 21.50 -24.18
N ASP A 6 13.04 21.33 -24.77
CA ASP A 6 12.72 21.57 -26.17
C ASP A 6 12.85 23.07 -26.47
N PRO A 7 13.76 23.48 -27.38
CA PRO A 7 14.22 24.86 -27.53
C PRO A 7 13.16 25.84 -28.02
N LEU A 8 12.05 25.37 -28.60
CA LEU A 8 10.93 26.21 -29.05
C LEU A 8 9.78 26.27 -28.06
N TYR A 9 9.80 25.53 -26.95
CA TYR A 9 8.71 25.55 -25.96
C TYR A 9 8.39 26.97 -25.46
N ASP A 10 9.42 27.79 -25.19
CA ASP A 10 9.24 29.19 -24.78
C ASP A 10 8.53 30.06 -25.83
N ALA A 11 8.60 29.68 -27.11
CA ALA A 11 7.93 30.37 -28.20
C ALA A 11 6.49 29.86 -28.43
N GLN A 12 6.14 28.70 -27.86
CA GLN A 12 4.81 28.09 -27.94
C GLN A 12 3.84 28.72 -26.93
N TRP A 13 3.56 30.01 -27.12
CA TRP A 13 2.66 30.80 -26.26
C TRP A 13 1.29 30.15 -26.01
N HIS A 14 0.80 29.34 -26.96
CA HIS A 14 -0.46 28.62 -26.85
C HIS A 14 -0.47 27.61 -25.69
N LEU A 15 0.67 27.01 -25.33
CA LEU A 15 0.76 26.08 -24.21
C LEU A 15 0.60 26.78 -22.86
N ALA A 16 1.06 28.02 -22.74
CA ALA A 16 0.94 28.80 -21.51
C ALA A 16 -0.50 29.25 -21.22
N LEU A 17 -1.38 29.28 -22.23
CA LEU A 17 -2.78 29.68 -22.09
C LEU A 17 -3.73 28.51 -21.75
N ILE A 18 -3.22 27.28 -21.74
CA ILE A 18 -4.01 26.08 -21.42
C ILE A 18 -3.63 25.47 -20.06
N GLY A 19 -2.93 26.21 -19.20
CA GLY A 19 -2.55 25.75 -17.86
C GLY A 19 -1.07 25.41 -17.71
N ASP A 20 -0.73 24.79 -16.58
CA ASP A 20 0.61 24.30 -16.25
C ASP A 20 0.88 22.92 -16.87
N MET A 21 1.16 22.92 -18.17
CA MET A 21 1.41 21.70 -18.94
C MET A 21 2.64 20.89 -18.49
N PRO A 22 3.79 21.49 -18.09
CA PRO A 22 4.92 20.72 -17.58
C PRO A 22 4.56 19.81 -16.40
N THR A 23 3.78 20.32 -15.44
CA THR A 23 3.30 19.53 -14.30
C THR A 23 2.36 18.40 -14.73
N VAL A 24 1.56 18.61 -15.77
CA VAL A 24 0.74 17.54 -16.36
C VAL A 24 1.61 16.46 -17.00
N TRP A 25 2.65 16.84 -17.75
CA TRP A 25 3.53 15.91 -18.47
C TRP A 25 4.43 15.05 -17.58
N ASP A 26 4.64 15.46 -16.33
CA ASP A 26 5.28 14.60 -15.32
C ASP A 26 4.45 13.34 -15.05
N ASP A 27 3.11 13.41 -15.22
CA ASP A 27 2.18 12.32 -14.98
C ASP A 27 1.61 11.70 -16.28
N TYR A 28 1.25 12.55 -17.25
CA TYR A 28 0.46 12.19 -18.43
C TYR A 28 0.98 12.92 -19.67
N THR A 29 1.31 12.17 -20.72
CA THR A 29 1.81 12.71 -22.00
C THR A 29 0.86 12.43 -23.18
N GLY A 30 -0.27 11.77 -22.95
CA GLY A 30 -1.19 11.19 -23.93
C GLY A 30 -0.83 9.75 -24.31
N ALA A 31 0.07 9.10 -23.56
CA ALA A 31 0.56 7.77 -23.93
C ALA A 31 -0.57 6.73 -23.93
N GLY A 32 -0.53 5.82 -24.90
CA GLY A 32 -1.58 4.80 -25.08
C GLY A 32 -2.84 5.28 -25.80
N VAL A 33 -3.00 6.59 -26.03
CA VAL A 33 -4.16 7.16 -26.73
C VAL A 33 -3.87 7.35 -28.22
N SER A 34 -4.86 7.05 -29.08
CA SER A 34 -4.81 7.23 -30.53
C SER A 34 -5.49 8.51 -30.98
N VAL A 35 -4.80 9.32 -31.78
CA VAL A 35 -5.38 10.49 -32.44
C VAL A 35 -5.31 10.35 -33.96
N GLY A 36 -6.47 10.35 -34.63
CA GLY A 36 -6.55 10.39 -36.08
C GLY A 36 -6.73 11.79 -36.62
N ILE A 37 -5.94 12.17 -37.62
CA ILE A 37 -5.95 13.50 -38.23
C ILE A 37 -6.58 13.40 -39.62
N TYR A 38 -7.79 13.93 -39.77
CA TYR A 38 -8.49 14.03 -41.05
C TYR A 38 -8.13 15.37 -41.69
N ASP A 39 -7.16 15.36 -42.60
CA ASP A 39 -6.58 16.58 -43.15
C ASP A 39 -5.94 16.32 -44.53
N SER A 40 -4.97 17.14 -44.91
CA SER A 40 -4.00 16.91 -45.97
C SER A 40 -2.92 15.92 -45.50
N ALA A 41 -2.02 15.52 -46.40
CA ALA A 41 -0.95 14.59 -46.08
C ALA A 41 -0.07 15.06 -44.90
N ILE A 42 0.48 14.10 -44.15
CA ILE A 42 1.32 14.32 -42.97
C ILE A 42 2.74 13.87 -43.29
N GLN A 43 3.74 14.72 -43.04
CA GLN A 43 5.14 14.31 -43.09
C GLN A 43 5.51 13.60 -41.79
N TYR A 44 4.92 12.44 -41.53
CA TYR A 44 5.13 11.70 -40.28
C TYR A 44 6.57 11.20 -40.09
N ALA A 45 7.41 11.26 -41.11
CA ALA A 45 8.85 11.02 -40.99
C ALA A 45 9.62 12.20 -40.36
N HIS A 46 8.95 13.33 -40.08
CA HIS A 46 9.52 14.46 -39.35
C HIS A 46 10.10 13.98 -38.00
N PRO A 47 11.31 14.42 -37.60
CA PRO A 47 11.97 13.93 -36.39
C PRO A 47 11.12 13.98 -35.12
N GLU A 48 10.25 15.00 -34.99
CA GLU A 48 9.36 15.16 -33.83
C GLU A 48 8.04 14.36 -33.90
N LEU A 49 7.72 13.78 -35.06
CA LEU A 49 6.47 13.02 -35.26
C LEU A 49 6.74 11.52 -35.43
N ALA A 50 7.93 11.15 -35.92
CA ALA A 50 8.25 9.79 -36.33
C ALA A 50 8.13 8.76 -35.22
N ALA A 51 8.41 9.14 -33.96
CA ALA A 51 8.27 8.26 -32.81
C ALA A 51 6.81 7.99 -32.44
N ASN A 52 5.93 8.95 -32.72
CA ASN A 52 4.53 8.94 -32.32
C ASN A 52 3.59 8.45 -33.43
N TYR A 53 4.05 8.35 -34.68
CA TYR A 53 3.20 7.92 -35.79
C TYR A 53 2.99 6.41 -35.84
N ASP A 54 1.74 5.98 -35.90
CA ASP A 54 1.31 4.58 -35.97
C ASP A 54 0.75 4.22 -37.34
N ALA A 55 1.64 3.73 -38.21
CA ALA A 55 1.27 3.27 -39.55
C ALA A 55 0.35 2.03 -39.55
N THR A 56 0.18 1.32 -38.43
CA THR A 56 -0.73 0.17 -38.35
C THR A 56 -2.20 0.59 -38.35
N LYS A 57 -2.47 1.87 -38.03
CA LYS A 57 -3.80 2.50 -38.03
C LYS A 57 -4.08 3.27 -39.34
N HIS A 58 -3.35 2.99 -40.41
CA HIS A 58 -3.68 3.53 -41.73
C HIS A 58 -5.05 3.07 -42.20
N LEU A 59 -5.70 3.94 -42.98
CA LEU A 59 -7.00 3.64 -43.56
C LEU A 59 -6.95 2.41 -44.47
N VAL A 60 -7.92 1.50 -44.31
CA VAL A 60 -8.13 0.41 -45.27
C VAL A 60 -9.48 0.56 -45.98
N PHE A 61 -9.48 0.85 -47.28
CA PHE A 61 -10.71 0.95 -48.08
C PHE A 61 -10.66 -0.01 -49.27
N GLU A 62 -11.70 -0.83 -49.41
CA GLU A 62 -11.80 -1.89 -50.45
C GLU A 62 -10.56 -2.81 -50.50
N GLY A 63 -9.97 -3.12 -49.34
CA GLY A 63 -8.78 -3.97 -49.21
C GLY A 63 -7.45 -3.28 -49.57
N THR A 64 -7.47 -1.98 -49.85
CA THR A 64 -6.27 -1.17 -50.11
C THR A 64 -5.95 -0.32 -48.90
N VAL A 65 -4.69 -0.36 -48.45
CA VAL A 65 -4.17 0.56 -47.41
C VAL A 65 -3.86 1.90 -48.08
N TYR A 66 -4.40 2.99 -47.54
CA TYR A 66 -4.10 4.36 -47.99
C TYR A 66 -3.15 5.01 -47.00
N ASP A 67 -1.95 5.33 -47.49
CA ASP A 67 -0.90 6.00 -46.75
C ASP A 67 -1.07 7.52 -46.87
N ALA A 68 -1.12 8.21 -45.73
CA ALA A 68 -1.25 9.67 -45.66
C ALA A 68 0.11 10.40 -45.69
N ALA A 69 1.18 9.73 -46.13
CA ALA A 69 2.51 10.34 -46.25
C ALA A 69 2.52 11.57 -47.15
N TYR A 70 3.11 12.66 -46.63
CA TYR A 70 3.52 13.79 -47.45
C TYR A 70 4.56 13.36 -48.48
N THR A 71 4.28 13.59 -49.76
CA THR A 71 5.15 13.19 -50.88
C THR A 71 5.66 14.37 -51.71
N GLY A 72 5.56 15.59 -51.16
CA GLY A 72 5.94 16.84 -51.81
C GLY A 72 4.74 17.71 -52.19
N PRO A 73 4.99 18.96 -52.64
CA PRO A 73 3.94 19.92 -52.94
C PRO A 73 3.07 19.44 -54.11
N ALA A 74 1.76 19.62 -53.94
CA ALA A 74 0.78 19.31 -54.97
C ALA A 74 1.06 20.13 -56.26
N LYS A 75 1.33 19.44 -57.37
CA LYS A 75 1.67 20.09 -58.67
C LYS A 75 0.47 20.74 -59.37
N ASP A 76 -0.74 20.60 -58.82
CA ASP A 76 -2.01 21.02 -59.40
C ASP A 76 -2.71 22.17 -58.64
N GLY A 77 -2.10 22.67 -57.56
CA GLY A 77 -2.66 23.76 -56.74
C GLY A 77 -3.77 23.34 -55.77
N ASN A 78 -3.98 22.05 -55.51
CA ASN A 78 -4.99 21.52 -54.58
C ASN A 78 -4.35 21.19 -53.19
N PRO A 79 -5.01 21.46 -52.04
CA PRO A 79 -4.46 21.29 -50.68
C PRO A 79 -3.86 19.94 -50.24
N HIS A 80 -3.94 18.88 -51.04
CA HIS A 80 -3.53 17.51 -50.64
C HIS A 80 -2.04 17.26 -50.39
N GLY A 81 -1.16 18.11 -50.91
CA GLY A 81 0.28 18.06 -50.66
C GLY A 81 0.74 19.32 -49.95
N THR A 82 -0.07 19.83 -49.02
CA THR A 82 0.29 20.99 -48.20
C THR A 82 0.80 20.55 -46.84
N GLU A 83 1.50 21.47 -46.20
CA GLU A 83 2.07 21.40 -44.86
C GLU A 83 1.04 21.34 -43.72
N HIS A 84 -0.23 21.67 -44.00
CA HIS A 84 -1.29 21.84 -42.98
C HIS A 84 -1.49 20.62 -42.08
N GLY A 85 -1.56 19.40 -42.62
CA GLY A 85 -1.73 18.18 -41.83
C GLY A 85 -0.53 17.88 -40.92
N THR A 86 0.66 18.32 -41.33
CA THR A 86 1.90 18.20 -40.55
C THR A 86 1.89 19.19 -39.37
N HIS A 87 1.43 20.42 -39.59
CA HIS A 87 1.26 21.41 -38.50
C HIS A 87 0.26 20.93 -37.45
N VAL A 88 -0.91 20.41 -37.89
CA VAL A 88 -1.93 19.84 -37.01
C VAL A 88 -1.36 18.70 -36.17
N ALA A 89 -0.56 17.81 -36.78
CA ALA A 89 0.10 16.71 -36.09
C ALA A 89 1.08 17.18 -35.00
N GLY A 90 1.88 18.22 -35.28
CA GLY A 90 2.83 18.75 -34.30
C GLY A 90 2.17 19.40 -33.09
N VAL A 91 1.08 20.13 -33.30
CA VAL A 91 0.31 20.73 -32.18
C VAL A 91 -0.24 19.66 -31.25
N ILE A 92 -0.67 18.52 -31.80
CA ILE A 92 -1.19 17.40 -31.01
C ILE A 92 -0.05 16.68 -30.28
N ALA A 93 0.94 16.17 -31.01
CA ALA A 93 1.91 15.22 -30.46
C ALA A 93 3.32 15.31 -31.07
N ALA A 94 3.85 16.52 -31.28
CA ALA A 94 5.31 16.66 -31.36
C ALA A 94 5.96 16.15 -30.07
N ALA A 95 6.98 15.32 -30.18
CA ALA A 95 7.58 14.61 -29.05
C ALA A 95 8.24 15.56 -28.04
N LEU A 96 8.13 15.25 -26.74
CA LEU A 96 8.88 15.90 -25.67
C LEU A 96 10.26 15.21 -25.56
N ASP A 97 11.22 15.62 -26.38
CA ASP A 97 12.49 14.89 -26.57
C ASP A 97 13.75 15.78 -26.53
N GLY A 98 13.59 17.05 -26.16
CA GLY A 98 14.65 18.04 -26.10
C GLY A 98 15.03 18.61 -27.46
N LYS A 99 14.14 18.56 -28.45
CA LYS A 99 14.34 19.11 -29.80
C LYS A 99 13.13 19.95 -30.21
N GLY A 100 13.38 20.94 -31.06
CA GLY A 100 12.41 21.92 -31.55
C GLY A 100 11.20 22.18 -30.67
N SER A 101 10.02 21.73 -31.12
CA SER A 101 8.69 22.00 -30.54
C SER A 101 8.10 20.78 -29.82
N VAL A 102 7.10 21.02 -28.98
CA VAL A 102 6.39 19.96 -28.25
C VAL A 102 4.88 20.07 -28.45
N GLY A 103 4.21 18.93 -28.62
CA GLY A 103 2.76 18.86 -28.73
C GLY A 103 2.07 19.00 -27.37
N VAL A 104 0.76 19.20 -27.38
CA VAL A 104 -0.05 19.20 -26.15
C VAL A 104 -0.01 17.83 -25.47
N ALA A 105 -0.10 16.76 -26.27
CA ALA A 105 -0.03 15.36 -25.85
C ALA A 105 1.19 14.67 -26.52
N PRO A 106 2.41 14.96 -26.06
CA PRO A 106 3.66 14.56 -26.73
C PRO A 106 3.93 13.04 -26.76
N GLY A 107 3.15 12.23 -26.04
CA GLY A 107 3.20 10.76 -26.03
C GLY A 107 2.04 10.09 -26.77
N ALA A 108 1.07 10.85 -27.29
CA ALA A 108 -0.06 10.28 -28.02
C ALA A 108 0.35 9.71 -29.39
N SER A 109 -0.27 8.59 -29.77
CA SER A 109 -0.03 7.98 -31.08
C SER A 109 -0.86 8.66 -32.17
N LEU A 110 -0.25 8.94 -33.33
CA LEU A 110 -0.86 9.64 -34.45
C LEU A 110 -1.10 8.73 -35.64
N THR A 111 -2.21 8.92 -36.36
CA THR A 111 -2.40 8.41 -37.73
C THR A 111 -3.07 9.47 -38.60
N GLY A 112 -2.83 9.43 -39.91
CA GLY A 112 -3.34 10.42 -40.86
C GLY A 112 -4.36 9.87 -41.86
N PHE A 113 -5.28 10.73 -42.27
CA PHE A 113 -6.23 10.48 -43.36
C PHE A 113 -6.19 11.66 -44.33
N ASP A 114 -5.53 11.46 -45.49
CA ASP A 114 -5.42 12.47 -46.55
C ASP A 114 -6.71 12.55 -47.37
N ILE A 115 -7.69 13.29 -46.83
CA ILE A 115 -9.03 13.48 -47.41
C ILE A 115 -9.06 14.60 -48.46
N PHE A 116 -7.94 15.30 -48.69
CA PHE A 116 -7.85 16.35 -49.70
C PHE A 116 -7.21 15.86 -51.01
N ASN A 117 -6.73 14.63 -51.08
CA ASN A 117 -6.05 14.07 -52.24
C ASN A 117 -6.96 13.67 -53.40
N PRO A 118 -6.99 14.43 -54.50
CA PRO A 118 -7.87 14.15 -55.64
C PRO A 118 -7.52 12.84 -56.35
N ALA A 119 -6.36 12.23 -56.07
CA ALA A 119 -5.95 10.94 -56.62
C ALA A 119 -6.51 9.74 -55.83
N THR A 120 -7.17 9.96 -54.68
CA THR A 120 -7.70 8.90 -53.83
C THR A 120 -9.24 8.92 -53.82
N PRO A 121 -9.89 7.78 -53.53
CA PRO A 121 -11.34 7.74 -53.36
C PRO A 121 -11.82 8.47 -52.10
N LEU A 122 -10.90 8.96 -51.26
CA LEU A 122 -11.18 9.64 -49.98
C LEU A 122 -11.47 11.13 -50.16
N TYR A 123 -11.21 11.66 -51.37
CA TYR A 123 -11.27 13.09 -51.62
C TYR A 123 -12.65 13.68 -51.31
N VAL A 124 -12.68 14.65 -50.40
CA VAL A 124 -13.91 15.28 -49.89
C VAL A 124 -14.75 15.97 -50.98
N ASN A 125 -14.14 16.36 -52.10
CA ASN A 125 -14.83 17.01 -53.22
C ASN A 125 -15.04 16.08 -54.44
N MET A 126 -15.10 14.76 -54.21
CA MET A 126 -15.43 13.78 -55.26
C MET A 126 -16.89 13.84 -55.70
N GLY A 127 -17.17 13.39 -56.92
CA GLY A 127 -18.55 13.19 -57.40
C GLY A 127 -19.32 12.09 -56.65
N THR A 128 -18.62 11.21 -55.92
CA THR A 128 -19.17 10.19 -55.03
C THR A 128 -18.38 10.17 -53.72
N LEU A 129 -19.03 10.27 -52.56
CA LEU A 129 -18.38 10.42 -51.25
C LEU A 129 -18.19 9.11 -50.47
N THR A 130 -18.35 7.95 -51.11
CA THR A 130 -18.28 6.64 -50.45
C THR A 130 -16.94 6.39 -49.74
N GLY A 131 -15.81 6.78 -50.36
CA GLY A 131 -14.50 6.62 -49.73
C GLY A 131 -14.28 7.59 -48.57
N LEU A 132 -14.77 8.83 -48.66
CA LEU A 132 -14.77 9.78 -47.54
C LEU A 132 -15.56 9.22 -46.34
N TYR A 133 -16.77 8.72 -46.57
CA TYR A 133 -17.60 8.15 -45.51
C TYR A 133 -16.93 6.93 -44.87
N ALA A 134 -16.31 6.06 -45.68
CA ALA A 134 -15.55 4.93 -45.15
C ALA A 134 -14.30 5.37 -44.37
N ALA A 135 -13.68 6.49 -44.74
CA ALA A 135 -12.58 7.07 -43.98
C ALA A 135 -13.05 7.54 -42.61
N LEU A 136 -14.06 8.39 -42.57
CA LEU A 136 -14.61 8.94 -41.32
C LEU A 136 -15.11 7.83 -40.39
N ALA A 137 -15.72 6.77 -40.92
CA ALA A 137 -16.19 5.63 -40.11
C ALA A 137 -15.05 4.83 -39.44
N GLN A 138 -13.82 4.87 -39.98
CA GLN A 138 -12.66 4.25 -39.33
C GLN A 138 -12.16 5.05 -38.12
N GLY A 139 -12.74 6.22 -37.85
CA GLY A 139 -12.62 6.89 -36.55
C GLY A 139 -12.95 5.99 -35.37
N ALA A 140 -13.79 4.96 -35.53
CA ALA A 140 -14.16 4.04 -34.46
C ALA A 140 -12.99 3.19 -33.94
N LEU A 141 -11.90 3.12 -34.70
CA LEU A 141 -10.64 2.45 -34.31
C LEU A 141 -9.71 3.35 -33.49
N LEU A 142 -10.11 4.59 -33.24
CA LEU A 142 -9.31 5.63 -32.62
C LEU A 142 -10.01 6.19 -31.39
N ASP A 143 -9.22 6.81 -30.51
CA ASP A 143 -9.74 7.40 -29.29
C ASP A 143 -10.23 8.82 -29.54
N VAL A 144 -9.45 9.60 -30.28
CA VAL A 144 -9.75 10.99 -30.65
C VAL A 144 -9.60 11.14 -32.16
N VAL A 145 -10.49 11.92 -32.77
CA VAL A 145 -10.37 12.31 -34.18
C VAL A 145 -10.41 13.83 -34.32
N ASN A 146 -9.39 14.36 -35.00
CA ASN A 146 -9.24 15.77 -35.27
C ASN A 146 -9.74 16.10 -36.68
N ASN A 147 -10.62 17.10 -36.78
CA ASN A 147 -11.17 17.61 -38.03
C ASN A 147 -10.86 19.11 -38.15
N SER A 148 -9.67 19.42 -38.64
CA SER A 148 -9.19 20.80 -38.87
C SER A 148 -9.59 21.35 -40.24
N TRP A 149 -10.77 20.96 -40.71
CA TRP A 149 -11.37 21.36 -41.97
C TRP A 149 -12.82 21.80 -41.78
N SER A 150 -13.34 22.57 -42.74
CA SER A 150 -14.74 22.98 -42.72
C SER A 150 -15.24 23.33 -44.11
N PHE A 151 -16.55 23.19 -44.31
CA PHE A 151 -17.23 23.88 -45.41
C PHE A 151 -17.36 25.37 -45.09
N ARG A 152 -17.51 26.18 -46.15
CA ARG A 152 -17.77 27.62 -46.01
C ARG A 152 -19.13 27.85 -45.33
N SER A 153 -19.16 28.76 -44.36
CA SER A 153 -20.38 29.15 -43.64
C SER A 153 -21.44 29.75 -44.59
N SER A 154 -22.65 29.16 -44.63
CA SER A 154 -23.65 29.57 -45.62
C SER A 154 -25.11 29.16 -45.40
N PHE A 155 -25.49 28.32 -44.44
CA PHE A 155 -26.87 27.79 -44.32
C PHE A 155 -27.40 27.14 -45.61
N TYR A 156 -26.53 26.61 -46.49
CA TYR A 156 -26.98 25.93 -47.69
C TYR A 156 -27.75 24.65 -47.38
N TYR A 157 -28.73 24.33 -48.23
CA TYR A 157 -29.50 23.10 -48.13
C TYR A 157 -28.62 21.84 -48.04
N SER A 158 -27.51 21.81 -48.78
CA SER A 158 -26.56 20.69 -48.80
C SER A 158 -25.82 20.46 -47.47
N HIS A 159 -25.85 21.42 -46.55
CA HIS A 159 -25.18 21.37 -45.25
C HIS A 159 -26.20 21.18 -44.11
N ASN A 160 -27.34 20.53 -44.37
CA ASN A 160 -28.43 20.41 -43.41
C ASN A 160 -28.49 19.03 -42.76
N VAL A 161 -28.12 18.93 -41.48
CA VAL A 161 -28.06 17.66 -40.72
C VAL A 161 -29.41 16.97 -40.48
N ILE A 162 -30.54 17.55 -40.88
CA ILE A 162 -31.87 16.91 -40.76
C ILE A 162 -32.35 16.30 -42.09
N ARG A 163 -31.59 16.47 -43.18
CA ARG A 163 -32.00 16.05 -44.52
C ARG A 163 -31.19 14.83 -44.98
N PRO A 164 -31.78 13.63 -45.05
CA PRO A 164 -31.06 12.39 -45.35
C PRO A 164 -30.27 12.37 -46.66
N ASP A 165 -30.66 13.20 -47.63
CA ASP A 165 -30.04 13.35 -48.94
C ASP A 165 -28.83 14.30 -48.96
N THR A 166 -28.48 14.90 -47.82
CA THR A 166 -27.38 15.87 -47.71
C THR A 166 -26.09 15.24 -47.19
N VAL A 167 -24.96 15.90 -47.47
CA VAL A 167 -23.63 15.42 -47.05
C VAL A 167 -23.50 15.51 -45.53
N ASP A 168 -23.91 16.61 -44.93
CA ASP A 168 -23.79 16.83 -43.48
C ASP A 168 -24.62 15.83 -42.68
N PHE A 169 -25.81 15.42 -43.16
CA PHE A 169 -26.58 14.35 -42.52
C PHE A 169 -25.79 13.03 -42.48
N GLN A 170 -25.16 12.65 -43.59
CA GLN A 170 -24.42 11.38 -43.68
C GLN A 170 -23.19 11.39 -42.77
N ILE A 171 -22.45 12.50 -42.75
CA ILE A 171 -21.27 12.65 -41.88
C ILE A 171 -21.67 12.72 -40.41
N ALA A 172 -22.72 13.48 -40.06
CA ALA A 172 -23.20 13.56 -38.69
C ALA A 172 -23.65 12.18 -38.17
N GLY A 173 -24.29 11.36 -39.02
CA GLY A 173 -24.64 9.98 -38.67
C GLY A 173 -23.43 9.07 -38.46
N ILE A 174 -22.32 9.30 -39.18
CA ILE A 174 -21.06 8.58 -38.92
C ILE A 174 -20.48 9.00 -37.56
N TRP A 175 -20.48 10.30 -37.24
CA TRP A 175 -19.98 10.75 -35.94
C TRP A 175 -20.86 10.34 -34.75
N GLU A 176 -22.16 10.18 -34.97
CA GLU A 176 -23.06 9.51 -34.02
C GLU A 176 -22.63 8.06 -33.81
N ASP A 177 -22.36 7.30 -34.87
CA ASP A 177 -21.84 5.92 -34.77
C ASP A 177 -20.48 5.87 -34.06
N LEU A 178 -19.60 6.84 -34.28
CA LEU A 178 -18.32 6.95 -33.56
C LEU A 178 -18.52 7.16 -32.06
N ALA A 179 -19.47 8.03 -31.68
CA ALA A 179 -19.81 8.29 -30.29
C ALA A 179 -20.51 7.09 -29.62
N GLU A 180 -21.31 6.32 -30.37
CA GLU A 180 -21.99 5.12 -29.87
C GLU A 180 -21.07 3.91 -29.74
N ASN A 181 -20.20 3.67 -30.73
CA ASN A 181 -19.53 2.38 -30.90
C ASN A 181 -17.99 2.46 -30.80
N GLY A 182 -17.41 3.66 -30.90
CA GLY A 182 -15.99 3.88 -30.70
C GLY A 182 -15.53 3.50 -29.29
N ARG A 183 -14.24 3.17 -29.14
CA ARG A 183 -13.62 2.87 -27.82
C ARG A 183 -14.40 1.84 -26.98
N GLY A 184 -14.93 0.80 -27.62
CA GLY A 184 -15.70 -0.25 -26.94
C GLY A 184 -17.07 0.20 -26.39
N GLY A 185 -17.64 1.29 -26.93
CA GLY A 185 -18.92 1.86 -26.49
C GLY A 185 -18.77 3.09 -25.59
N LEU A 186 -17.55 3.49 -25.23
CA LEU A 186 -17.29 4.76 -24.55
C LEU A 186 -17.42 5.96 -25.51
N GLY A 187 -17.21 5.73 -26.81
CA GLY A 187 -17.34 6.73 -27.86
C GLY A 187 -16.01 7.42 -28.21
N THR A 188 -15.69 7.46 -29.49
CA THR A 188 -14.55 8.23 -30.01
C THR A 188 -14.83 9.73 -29.89
N ILE A 189 -13.85 10.50 -29.43
CA ILE A 189 -13.98 11.96 -29.24
C ILE A 189 -13.78 12.66 -30.59
N VAL A 190 -14.83 13.28 -31.12
CA VAL A 190 -14.77 14.02 -32.39
C VAL A 190 -14.55 15.50 -32.11
N VAL A 191 -13.43 16.05 -32.56
CA VAL A 191 -13.07 17.46 -32.38
C VAL A 191 -13.04 18.17 -33.73
N LYS A 192 -13.62 19.37 -33.82
CA LYS A 192 -13.68 20.16 -35.05
C LYS A 192 -13.54 21.66 -34.79
N GLY A 193 -12.79 22.35 -35.64
CA GLY A 193 -12.74 23.82 -35.62
C GLY A 193 -14.06 24.46 -36.06
N ALA A 194 -14.46 25.57 -35.42
CA ALA A 194 -15.69 26.30 -35.71
C ALA A 194 -15.75 26.90 -37.13
N GLY A 195 -14.59 27.18 -37.74
CA GLY A 195 -14.43 27.78 -39.06
C GLY A 195 -13.87 29.20 -39.00
N ASN A 196 -13.40 29.71 -40.15
CA ASN A 196 -12.55 30.90 -40.26
C ASN A 196 -13.20 32.04 -41.09
N ASP A 197 -14.53 32.20 -41.05
CA ASP A 197 -15.27 33.21 -41.83
C ASP A 197 -15.74 34.43 -40.99
N TYR A 198 -15.53 34.41 -39.67
CA TYR A 198 -16.13 35.33 -38.68
C TYR A 198 -17.67 35.40 -38.74
N TRP A 199 -18.30 34.27 -39.06
CA TRP A 199 -19.75 34.16 -39.21
C TRP A 199 -20.35 33.17 -38.21
N ASN A 200 -21.68 33.11 -38.18
CA ASN A 200 -22.43 32.14 -37.41
C ASN A 200 -21.95 30.69 -37.66
N ALA A 201 -21.32 30.09 -36.66
CA ALA A 201 -20.82 28.71 -36.69
C ALA A 201 -21.95 27.69 -36.91
N GLN A 202 -23.19 28.02 -36.58
CA GLN A 202 -24.37 27.15 -36.76
C GLN A 202 -24.85 27.05 -38.22
N SER A 203 -24.28 27.86 -39.11
CA SER A 203 -24.56 27.81 -40.55
C SER A 203 -23.83 26.67 -41.28
N ILE A 204 -22.93 25.97 -40.58
CA ILE A 204 -22.28 24.73 -41.00
C ILE A 204 -22.99 23.61 -40.25
N GLY A 205 -23.71 22.74 -40.95
CA GLY A 205 -24.53 21.70 -40.31
C GLY A 205 -23.73 20.75 -39.43
N LEU A 206 -22.51 20.41 -39.83
CA LEU A 206 -21.64 19.57 -39.00
C LEU A 206 -21.36 20.15 -37.60
N ASN A 207 -21.35 21.49 -37.46
CA ASN A 207 -21.09 22.14 -36.19
C ASN A 207 -22.30 22.11 -35.22
N VAL A 208 -23.48 21.66 -35.67
CA VAL A 208 -24.67 21.50 -34.83
C VAL A 208 -24.91 20.05 -34.42
N SER A 209 -24.02 19.12 -34.78
CA SER A 209 -24.02 17.77 -34.22
C SER A 209 -23.56 17.81 -32.76
N ARG A 210 -24.35 17.22 -31.86
CA ARG A 210 -23.98 17.09 -30.45
C ARG A 210 -22.76 16.18 -30.21
N HIS A 211 -22.44 15.29 -31.14
CA HIS A 211 -21.33 14.35 -31.02
C HIS A 211 -19.97 15.00 -31.31
N VAL A 212 -19.92 16.32 -31.51
CA VAL A 212 -18.73 17.05 -31.93
C VAL A 212 -18.39 18.12 -30.90
N VAL A 213 -17.12 18.15 -30.50
CA VAL A 213 -16.53 19.28 -29.78
C VAL A 213 -16.18 20.36 -30.80
N VAL A 214 -17.01 21.40 -30.88
CA VAL A 214 -16.77 22.55 -31.76
C VAL A 214 -15.90 23.57 -31.03
N VAL A 215 -14.76 23.90 -31.65
CA VAL A 215 -13.69 24.69 -31.02
C VAL A 215 -13.54 26.06 -31.70
N GLY A 216 -13.75 27.13 -30.94
CA GLY A 216 -13.42 28.50 -31.33
C GLY A 216 -11.93 28.82 -31.16
N SER A 217 -11.47 29.98 -31.62
CA SER A 217 -10.06 30.36 -31.57
C SER A 217 -9.84 31.69 -30.84
N VAL A 218 -8.81 31.71 -29.99
CA VAL A 218 -8.32 32.93 -29.33
C VAL A 218 -6.91 33.29 -29.77
N THR A 219 -6.60 34.58 -29.68
CA THR A 219 -5.29 35.19 -29.93
C THR A 219 -4.38 35.05 -28.71
N GLU A 220 -3.11 35.46 -28.84
CA GLU A 220 -2.12 35.47 -27.76
C GLU A 220 -2.53 36.31 -26.54
N ASP A 221 -3.37 37.31 -26.75
CA ASP A 221 -3.93 38.16 -25.67
C ASP A 221 -5.22 37.57 -25.06
N GLY A 222 -5.61 36.35 -25.45
CA GLY A 222 -6.85 35.69 -24.99
C GLY A 222 -8.14 36.24 -25.62
N LEU A 223 -8.05 37.21 -26.55
CA LEU A 223 -9.20 37.78 -27.24
C LEU A 223 -9.66 36.88 -28.40
N ALA A 224 -10.96 36.91 -28.72
CA ALA A 224 -11.54 36.22 -29.86
C ALA A 224 -10.79 36.59 -31.14
N ALA A 225 -10.37 35.58 -31.89
CA ALA A 225 -9.69 35.79 -33.15
C ALA A 225 -10.66 36.36 -34.21
N ASP A 226 -10.15 37.24 -35.06
CA ASP A 226 -10.93 38.01 -36.04
C ASP A 226 -11.55 37.17 -37.16
N TYR A 227 -11.07 35.95 -37.36
CA TYR A 227 -11.61 34.97 -38.28
C TYR A 227 -12.55 33.95 -37.60
N SER A 228 -12.52 33.81 -36.28
CA SER A 228 -13.19 32.68 -35.61
C SER A 228 -14.70 32.79 -35.78
N ASN A 229 -15.31 31.76 -36.39
CA ASN A 229 -16.75 31.63 -36.38
C ASN A 229 -17.26 31.50 -34.93
N HIS A 230 -18.46 32.00 -34.68
CA HIS A 230 -19.05 32.13 -33.35
C HIS A 230 -20.50 31.64 -33.35
N GLY A 231 -20.99 31.16 -32.22
CA GLY A 231 -22.37 30.70 -32.09
C GLY A 231 -22.60 29.94 -30.80
N ALA A 232 -23.87 29.74 -30.45
CA ALA A 232 -24.26 29.01 -29.24
C ALA A 232 -23.86 27.51 -29.24
N ASN A 233 -23.28 27.01 -30.33
CA ASN A 233 -22.82 25.64 -30.50
C ASN A 233 -21.32 25.45 -30.21
N VAL A 234 -20.56 26.54 -29.96
CA VAL A 234 -19.15 26.45 -29.57
C VAL A 234 -19.09 25.94 -28.14
N LEU A 235 -18.37 24.84 -27.90
CA LEU A 235 -18.23 24.26 -26.56
C LEU A 235 -17.12 24.97 -25.78
N VAL A 236 -15.94 25.09 -26.38
CA VAL A 236 -14.76 25.78 -25.82
C VAL A 236 -13.99 26.45 -26.95
N SER A 237 -13.04 27.29 -26.59
CA SER A 237 -12.05 27.81 -27.53
C SER A 237 -10.64 27.41 -27.13
N ALA A 238 -9.71 27.50 -28.08
CA ALA A 238 -8.31 27.23 -27.81
C ALA A 238 -7.40 28.29 -28.46
N PRO A 239 -6.20 28.50 -27.88
CA PRO A 239 -5.23 29.44 -28.41
C PRO A 239 -4.70 28.98 -29.77
N ALA A 240 -4.94 29.78 -30.81
CA ALA A 240 -4.51 29.46 -32.17
C ALA A 240 -4.48 30.67 -33.13
N GLY A 241 -4.06 31.84 -32.63
CA GLY A 241 -3.84 33.02 -33.47
C GLY A 241 -2.81 32.77 -34.58
N TYR A 242 -2.70 33.68 -35.55
CA TYR A 242 -1.86 33.57 -36.76
C TYR A 242 -0.34 33.35 -36.54
N ASN A 243 0.12 33.26 -35.29
CA ASN A 243 1.54 33.09 -34.94
C ASN A 243 1.79 31.85 -34.06
N MET A 244 1.05 30.77 -34.26
CA MET A 244 1.24 29.55 -33.49
C MET A 244 2.51 28.83 -33.93
N VAL A 245 3.31 28.38 -32.95
CA VAL A 245 4.57 27.67 -33.18
C VAL A 245 4.31 26.16 -33.21
N THR A 246 4.75 25.49 -34.26
CA THR A 246 4.68 24.02 -34.39
C THR A 246 5.66 23.52 -35.47
N VAL A 247 5.74 22.20 -35.63
CA VAL A 247 6.50 21.55 -36.71
C VAL A 247 6.03 22.03 -38.07
N ASP A 248 6.93 22.06 -39.04
CA ASP A 248 6.64 22.25 -40.46
C ASP A 248 7.11 21.03 -41.25
N ILE A 249 6.80 20.98 -42.54
CA ILE A 249 7.47 20.04 -43.44
C ILE A 249 8.96 20.39 -43.54
N LEU A 250 9.81 19.37 -43.62
CA LEU A 250 11.26 19.52 -43.67
C LEU A 250 11.74 20.38 -44.86
N GLY A 251 12.66 21.30 -44.58
CA GLY A 251 13.29 22.16 -45.57
C GLY A 251 12.46 23.36 -46.02
N GLU A 252 12.85 23.99 -47.13
CA GLU A 252 12.31 25.30 -47.55
C GLU A 252 10.90 25.25 -48.19
N GLU A 253 10.29 24.08 -48.35
CA GLU A 253 9.02 23.92 -49.08
C GLU A 253 7.78 24.32 -48.24
N GLY A 254 7.91 24.39 -46.91
CA GLY A 254 6.84 24.72 -45.98
C GLY A 254 6.58 26.23 -45.81
N TRP A 255 5.87 26.60 -44.74
CA TRP A 255 5.65 28.01 -44.37
C TRP A 255 6.93 28.64 -43.84
N ASN A 256 7.77 27.83 -43.20
CA ASN A 256 9.01 28.17 -42.54
C ASN A 256 8.83 29.24 -41.44
N TRP A 257 9.88 29.44 -40.66
CA TRP A 257 9.88 30.47 -39.63
C TRP A 257 9.92 31.89 -40.23
N ASN A 258 8.93 32.71 -39.92
CA ASN A 258 8.93 34.12 -40.30
C ASN A 258 9.99 34.89 -39.50
N GLY A 259 10.90 35.56 -40.21
CA GLY A 259 12.05 36.27 -39.63
C GLY A 259 13.38 35.51 -39.70
N GLY A 260 13.39 34.30 -40.27
CA GLY A 260 14.57 33.44 -40.40
C GLY A 260 14.81 32.57 -39.17
N GLY A 261 15.04 31.28 -39.37
CA GLY A 261 15.12 30.27 -38.31
C GLY A 261 15.39 28.88 -38.88
N ASP A 262 15.13 27.86 -38.09
CA ASP A 262 15.07 26.48 -38.60
C ASP A 262 13.83 26.34 -39.50
N ASN A 263 14.04 25.79 -40.70
CA ASN A 263 13.02 25.70 -41.74
C ASN A 263 12.06 24.52 -41.51
N ASP A 264 12.40 23.64 -40.59
CA ASP A 264 11.57 22.48 -40.21
C ASP A 264 10.45 22.87 -39.22
N TYR A 265 10.27 24.17 -38.94
CA TYR A 265 9.29 24.72 -38.00
C TYR A 265 8.62 25.98 -38.55
N THR A 266 7.41 26.25 -38.08
CA THR A 266 6.65 27.45 -38.44
C THR A 266 6.18 28.20 -37.21
N ASN A 267 6.10 29.52 -37.33
CA ASN A 267 5.45 30.43 -36.38
C ASN A 267 4.33 31.23 -37.07
N GLN A 268 3.77 30.67 -38.14
CA GLN A 268 2.75 31.32 -38.97
C GLN A 268 1.43 30.54 -38.98
N PHE A 269 1.39 29.36 -38.35
CA PHE A 269 0.20 28.51 -38.27
C PHE A 269 -0.85 29.09 -37.31
N GLY A 270 -2.12 28.74 -37.51
CA GLY A 270 -3.22 29.27 -36.71
C GLY A 270 -4.58 28.95 -37.31
N GLY A 271 -5.59 29.77 -36.97
CA GLY A 271 -6.97 29.50 -37.36
C GLY A 271 -7.67 28.57 -36.37
N THR A 272 -8.96 28.32 -36.56
CA THR A 272 -9.63 27.23 -35.82
C THR A 272 -9.02 25.85 -36.12
N SER A 273 -8.24 25.74 -37.20
CA SER A 273 -7.42 24.58 -37.56
C SER A 273 -6.20 24.39 -36.65
N GLY A 274 -5.74 25.43 -35.97
CA GLY A 274 -4.78 25.31 -34.85
C GLY A 274 -5.47 25.10 -33.49
N ALA A 275 -6.72 25.54 -33.35
CA ALA A 275 -7.46 25.43 -32.09
C ALA A 275 -7.97 24.01 -31.82
N ALA A 276 -8.54 23.36 -32.85
CA ALA A 276 -9.00 21.98 -32.76
C ALA A 276 -7.91 20.99 -32.29
N PRO A 277 -6.67 21.01 -32.83
CA PRO A 277 -5.63 20.09 -32.36
C PRO A 277 -5.20 20.33 -30.92
N VAL A 278 -5.25 21.55 -30.40
CA VAL A 278 -5.02 21.80 -28.97
C VAL A 278 -6.03 21.04 -28.12
N VAL A 279 -7.32 21.14 -28.44
CA VAL A 279 -8.37 20.40 -27.73
C VAL A 279 -8.26 18.89 -27.95
N SER A 280 -7.85 18.43 -29.13
CA SER A 280 -7.58 17.00 -29.37
C SER A 280 -6.44 16.47 -28.49
N GLY A 281 -5.38 17.26 -28.28
CA GLY A 281 -4.30 16.92 -27.35
C GLY A 281 -4.78 16.89 -25.90
N VAL A 282 -5.54 17.89 -25.45
CA VAL A 282 -6.12 17.88 -24.09
C VAL A 282 -7.02 16.66 -23.87
N ALA A 283 -7.89 16.33 -24.85
CA ALA A 283 -8.70 15.12 -24.77
C ALA A 283 -7.84 13.85 -24.68
N ALA A 284 -6.71 13.78 -25.39
CA ALA A 284 -5.81 12.64 -25.29
C ALA A 284 -5.16 12.52 -23.90
N LEU A 285 -4.77 13.63 -23.27
CA LEU A 285 -4.27 13.65 -21.89
C LEU A 285 -5.34 13.18 -20.90
N MET A 286 -6.58 13.67 -21.04
CA MET A 286 -7.70 13.25 -20.19
C MET A 286 -7.96 11.74 -20.28
N LEU A 287 -7.89 11.17 -21.48
CA LEU A 287 -8.12 9.74 -21.71
C LEU A 287 -6.96 8.86 -21.22
N GLU A 288 -5.73 9.38 -21.14
CA GLU A 288 -4.65 8.67 -20.44
C GLU A 288 -4.86 8.71 -18.91
N ALA A 289 -5.26 9.87 -18.38
CA ALA A 289 -5.55 10.04 -16.96
C ALA A 289 -6.72 9.15 -16.50
N ASN A 290 -7.72 8.97 -17.38
CA ASN A 290 -8.85 8.09 -17.14
C ASN A 290 -9.39 7.50 -18.45
N GLU A 291 -9.00 6.26 -18.74
CA GLU A 291 -9.42 5.56 -19.96
C GLU A 291 -10.91 5.23 -19.99
N THR A 292 -11.59 5.26 -18.83
CA THR A 292 -13.01 4.87 -18.71
C THR A 292 -13.98 5.99 -19.08
N LEU A 293 -13.51 7.24 -19.24
CA LEU A 293 -14.35 8.36 -19.63
C LEU A 293 -15.05 8.06 -20.95
N GLY A 294 -16.38 8.23 -20.98
CA GLY A 294 -17.10 8.25 -22.24
C GLY A 294 -17.13 9.64 -22.87
N TRP A 295 -17.64 9.72 -24.09
CA TRP A 295 -17.62 10.95 -24.87
C TRP A 295 -18.40 12.12 -24.25
N PRO A 296 -19.52 11.94 -23.51
CA PRO A 296 -20.18 13.04 -22.80
C PRO A 296 -19.32 13.50 -21.61
N ASP A 297 -18.68 12.58 -20.87
CA ASP A 297 -17.81 12.92 -19.73
C ASP A 297 -16.68 13.87 -20.17
N VAL A 298 -16.04 13.58 -21.30
CA VAL A 298 -14.99 14.43 -21.86
C VAL A 298 -15.52 15.84 -22.17
N ARG A 299 -16.76 15.95 -22.69
CA ARG A 299 -17.37 17.26 -22.99
C ARG A 299 -17.73 18.03 -21.73
N ASP A 300 -18.23 17.34 -20.70
CA ASP A 300 -18.52 17.94 -19.40
C ASP A 300 -17.25 18.50 -18.77
N ILE A 301 -16.19 17.70 -18.69
CA ILE A 301 -14.90 18.13 -18.14
C ILE A 301 -14.34 19.30 -18.93
N LEU A 302 -14.33 19.27 -20.27
CA LEU A 302 -13.85 20.38 -21.09
C LEU A 302 -14.61 21.69 -20.81
N ALA A 303 -15.92 21.62 -20.56
CA ALA A 303 -16.73 22.78 -20.23
C ALA A 303 -16.47 23.29 -18.79
N LEU A 304 -16.45 22.38 -17.80
CA LEU A 304 -16.30 22.71 -16.38
C LEU A 304 -14.88 23.16 -16.02
N SER A 305 -13.87 22.72 -16.77
CA SER A 305 -12.47 23.06 -16.54
C SER A 305 -12.01 24.32 -17.28
N ALA A 306 -12.76 24.77 -18.30
CA ALA A 306 -12.38 25.90 -19.14
C ALA A 306 -12.26 27.20 -18.34
N THR A 307 -11.30 28.03 -18.75
CA THR A 307 -10.96 29.29 -18.05
C THR A 307 -11.58 30.50 -18.76
N HIS A 308 -12.11 31.44 -17.98
CA HIS A 308 -12.60 32.73 -18.47
C HIS A 308 -11.51 33.47 -19.25
N THR A 309 -11.92 34.15 -20.33
CA THR A 309 -11.03 34.98 -21.14
C THR A 309 -11.77 36.18 -21.73
N GLY A 310 -11.03 37.07 -22.38
CA GLY A 310 -11.60 38.20 -23.09
C GLY A 310 -12.15 39.28 -22.16
N SER A 311 -13.29 39.87 -22.52
CA SER A 311 -13.93 40.88 -21.69
C SER A 311 -14.39 40.31 -20.35
N ALA A 312 -14.23 41.09 -19.27
CA ALA A 312 -14.73 40.69 -17.95
C ALA A 312 -16.25 40.41 -17.97
N ILE A 313 -16.69 39.47 -17.14
CA ILE A 313 -18.12 39.15 -16.99
C ILE A 313 -18.91 40.40 -16.58
N GLY A 314 -19.99 40.71 -17.31
CA GLY A 314 -20.80 41.92 -17.11
C GLY A 314 -20.24 43.20 -17.75
N ALA A 315 -19.04 43.17 -18.36
CA ALA A 315 -18.50 44.28 -19.13
C ALA A 315 -19.01 44.29 -20.59
N ALA A 316 -18.81 45.42 -21.27
CA ALA A 316 -19.07 45.52 -22.70
C ALA A 316 -18.01 44.74 -23.50
N SER A 317 -18.42 44.19 -24.64
CA SER A 317 -17.55 43.42 -25.53
C SER A 317 -16.40 44.26 -26.09
N THR A 318 -15.28 43.59 -26.38
CA THR A 318 -14.08 44.18 -26.98
C THR A 318 -13.60 43.36 -28.17
N GLY A 319 -12.85 43.99 -29.07
CA GLY A 319 -12.31 43.32 -30.26
C GLY A 319 -13.40 42.71 -31.14
N PHE A 320 -13.31 41.39 -31.33
CA PHE A 320 -14.17 40.58 -32.20
C PHE A 320 -15.21 39.74 -31.42
N GLU A 321 -15.50 40.12 -30.19
CA GLU A 321 -16.55 39.49 -29.39
C GLU A 321 -17.96 39.89 -29.88
N ASN A 322 -18.81 38.89 -30.09
CA ASN A 322 -20.20 39.05 -30.47
C ASN A 322 -21.15 38.79 -29.28
N GLY A 323 -21.33 39.81 -28.45
CA GLY A 323 -22.18 39.73 -27.26
C GLY A 323 -21.38 39.87 -25.97
N THR A 324 -22.04 39.65 -24.84
CA THR A 324 -21.42 39.69 -23.51
C THR A 324 -21.43 38.30 -22.90
N TRP A 325 -20.54 38.03 -21.95
CA TRP A 325 -20.59 36.81 -21.16
C TRP A 325 -21.94 36.65 -20.46
N VAL A 326 -22.46 35.43 -20.48
CA VAL A 326 -23.67 35.01 -19.78
C VAL A 326 -23.24 34.06 -18.67
N VAL A 327 -23.83 34.19 -17.49
CA VAL A 327 -23.74 33.18 -16.44
C VAL A 327 -25.08 32.45 -16.43
N ASN A 328 -25.06 31.13 -16.62
CA ASN A 328 -26.28 30.34 -16.68
C ASN A 328 -26.86 30.05 -15.27
N GLY A 329 -28.03 29.42 -15.21
CA GLY A 329 -28.74 29.13 -13.96
C GLY A 329 -28.31 27.85 -13.22
N ALA A 330 -27.15 27.26 -13.55
CA ALA A 330 -26.61 26.16 -12.75
C ALA A 330 -26.13 26.66 -11.37
N ASP A 331 -25.89 25.74 -10.44
CA ASP A 331 -25.44 26.01 -9.06
C ASP A 331 -24.22 25.17 -8.64
N SER A 332 -23.89 24.13 -9.40
CA SER A 332 -22.83 23.17 -9.12
C SER A 332 -21.42 23.55 -9.60
N TRP A 333 -21.17 24.75 -10.13
CA TRP A 333 -19.84 25.16 -10.62
C TRP A 333 -19.32 26.44 -9.96
N ASN A 334 -18.18 26.33 -9.27
CA ASN A 334 -17.61 27.42 -8.47
C ASN A 334 -18.69 28.10 -7.59
N GLY A 335 -19.53 27.27 -6.95
CA GLY A 335 -20.68 27.68 -6.12
C GLY A 335 -21.80 28.42 -6.85
N GLY A 336 -21.93 28.28 -8.18
CA GLY A 336 -22.99 28.92 -8.95
C GLY A 336 -23.01 28.52 -10.43
N GLY A 337 -23.51 29.42 -11.28
CA GLY A 337 -23.65 29.15 -12.71
C GLY A 337 -22.34 29.20 -13.49
N LEU A 338 -22.28 28.46 -14.60
CA LEU A 338 -21.16 28.46 -15.54
C LEU A 338 -21.18 29.72 -16.40
N HIS A 339 -20.01 30.26 -16.73
CA HIS A 339 -19.90 31.34 -17.70
C HIS A 339 -19.85 30.80 -19.13
N TYR A 340 -20.56 31.47 -20.04
CA TYR A 340 -20.63 31.12 -21.46
C TYR A 340 -20.60 32.36 -22.36
N HIS A 341 -19.94 32.23 -23.52
CA HIS A 341 -19.89 33.26 -24.55
C HIS A 341 -19.84 32.64 -25.95
N VAL A 342 -20.56 33.19 -26.92
CA VAL A 342 -20.70 32.57 -28.25
C VAL A 342 -19.41 32.52 -29.08
N ASN A 343 -18.40 33.35 -28.78
CA ASN A 343 -17.07 33.23 -29.38
C ASN A 343 -16.17 32.23 -28.65
N TYR A 344 -16.37 32.07 -27.34
CA TYR A 344 -15.43 31.33 -26.48
C TYR A 344 -15.97 29.97 -26.04
N GLY A 345 -17.25 29.70 -26.24
CA GLY A 345 -17.95 28.62 -25.54
C GLY A 345 -17.93 28.89 -24.03
N TYR A 346 -17.57 27.87 -23.26
CA TYR A 346 -17.34 27.98 -21.82
C TYR A 346 -16.05 28.73 -21.47
N GLY A 347 -15.11 28.91 -22.40
CA GLY A 347 -13.83 29.56 -22.11
C GLY A 347 -12.69 29.00 -22.96
N VAL A 348 -11.47 29.36 -22.60
CA VAL A 348 -10.27 28.70 -23.15
C VAL A 348 -10.12 27.34 -22.50
N VAL A 349 -9.88 26.30 -23.30
CA VAL A 349 -9.57 24.95 -22.78
C VAL A 349 -8.38 25.02 -21.81
N ASN A 350 -8.51 24.40 -20.65
CA ASN A 350 -7.44 24.34 -19.66
C ASN A 350 -7.06 22.86 -19.45
N GLY A 351 -5.93 22.46 -20.03
CA GLY A 351 -5.40 21.11 -19.98
C GLY A 351 -5.09 20.65 -18.56
N SER A 352 -4.51 21.50 -17.72
CA SER A 352 -4.24 21.14 -16.31
C SER A 352 -5.51 20.85 -15.54
N ASN A 353 -6.49 21.77 -15.57
CA ASN A 353 -7.76 21.58 -14.89
C ASN A 353 -8.50 20.35 -15.43
N ALA A 354 -8.54 20.18 -16.75
CA ALA A 354 -9.25 19.07 -17.40
C ALA A 354 -8.66 17.72 -17.00
N VAL A 355 -7.33 17.59 -16.99
CA VAL A 355 -6.65 16.35 -16.61
C VAL A 355 -6.88 16.03 -15.13
N ARG A 356 -6.76 17.01 -14.23
CA ARG A 356 -7.03 16.76 -12.81
C ARG A 356 -8.48 16.38 -12.54
N MET A 357 -9.44 16.99 -13.22
CA MET A 357 -10.85 16.57 -13.13
C MET A 357 -11.06 15.17 -13.69
N ALA A 358 -10.36 14.78 -14.77
CA ALA A 358 -10.44 13.44 -15.35
C ALA A 358 -9.95 12.35 -14.36
N GLU A 359 -8.88 12.61 -13.61
CA GLU A 359 -8.34 11.70 -12.59
C GLU A 359 -9.39 11.33 -11.52
N ALA A 360 -10.21 12.30 -11.11
CA ALA A 360 -11.23 12.14 -10.07
C ALA A 360 -12.59 11.67 -10.61
N TRP A 361 -12.85 11.80 -11.91
CA TRP A 361 -14.20 11.68 -12.49
C TRP A 361 -14.90 10.35 -12.19
N GLY A 362 -14.13 9.26 -12.12
CA GLY A 362 -14.67 7.92 -11.83
C GLY A 362 -15.25 7.76 -10.42
N LEU A 363 -15.02 8.72 -9.51
CA LEU A 363 -15.61 8.74 -8.17
C LEU A 363 -17.10 9.12 -8.19
N PHE A 364 -17.54 9.87 -9.20
CA PHE A 364 -18.85 10.51 -9.24
C PHE A 364 -19.93 9.69 -9.94
N GLY A 365 -19.60 8.45 -10.35
CA GLY A 365 -20.55 7.55 -10.98
C GLY A 365 -19.95 6.74 -12.12
N ALA A 366 -20.81 5.95 -12.77
CA ALA A 366 -20.44 5.20 -13.96
C ALA A 366 -20.21 6.15 -15.16
N PRO A 367 -19.32 5.79 -16.10
CA PRO A 367 -19.06 6.62 -17.26
C PRO A 367 -20.32 6.87 -18.09
N ARG A 368 -20.46 8.10 -18.59
CA ARG A 368 -21.55 8.53 -19.45
C ARG A 368 -21.27 8.04 -20.87
N THR A 369 -22.25 7.42 -21.52
CA THR A 369 -22.12 6.91 -22.90
C THR A 369 -23.44 7.09 -23.62
N SER A 370 -23.48 6.89 -24.95
CA SER A 370 -24.73 6.94 -25.71
C SER A 370 -25.80 5.94 -25.23
N THR A 371 -25.42 4.94 -24.43
CA THR A 371 -26.36 3.92 -23.91
C THR A 371 -27.13 4.35 -22.66
N ASN A 372 -26.66 5.39 -21.95
CA ASN A 372 -27.25 5.84 -20.69
C ASN A 372 -27.62 7.34 -20.68
N GLU A 373 -27.79 7.94 -21.86
CA GLU A 373 -28.26 9.31 -22.01
C GLU A 373 -29.78 9.42 -21.82
N SER A 374 -30.21 10.58 -21.32
CA SER A 374 -31.63 10.94 -21.20
C SER A 374 -31.94 12.15 -22.06
N PHE A 375 -33.14 12.20 -22.63
CA PHE A 375 -33.60 13.37 -23.37
C PHE A 375 -35.11 13.58 -23.24
N VAL A 376 -35.54 14.82 -23.45
CA VAL A 376 -36.95 15.20 -23.56
C VAL A 376 -37.18 16.02 -24.84
N ASP A 377 -38.23 15.65 -25.57
CA ASP A 377 -38.70 16.38 -26.75
C ASP A 377 -39.87 17.32 -26.38
N LEU A 378 -39.75 18.59 -26.72
CA LEU A 378 -40.78 19.61 -26.56
C LEU A 378 -41.06 20.26 -27.92
N SER A 379 -42.30 20.19 -28.43
CA SER A 379 -42.61 20.73 -29.76
C SER A 379 -43.96 21.43 -29.84
N GLY A 380 -44.06 22.39 -30.76
CA GLY A 380 -45.26 23.19 -30.96
C GLY A 380 -45.32 23.90 -32.31
N LYS A 381 -46.55 24.28 -32.70
CA LYS A 381 -46.82 25.05 -33.93
C LYS A 381 -46.87 26.54 -33.58
N ALA A 382 -45.76 27.24 -33.78
CA ALA A 382 -45.65 28.67 -33.48
C ALA A 382 -46.57 29.52 -34.36
N ASN A 383 -46.58 29.26 -35.68
CA ASN A 383 -47.31 30.03 -36.69
C ASN A 383 -47.13 31.57 -36.57
N LEU A 384 -45.96 32.02 -36.11
CA LEU A 384 -45.66 33.42 -35.88
C LEU A 384 -45.18 34.12 -37.17
N ALA A 385 -45.81 35.24 -37.51
CA ALA A 385 -45.30 36.13 -38.54
C ALA A 385 -44.02 36.81 -38.05
N ILE A 386 -42.95 36.78 -38.84
CA ILE A 386 -41.68 37.41 -38.47
C ILE A 386 -41.70 38.86 -38.95
N THR A 387 -41.70 39.78 -37.97
CA THR A 387 -41.76 41.22 -38.21
C THR A 387 -40.52 41.92 -37.67
N GLU A 388 -40.40 43.23 -37.90
CA GLU A 388 -39.34 44.05 -37.30
C GLU A 388 -39.51 44.20 -35.79
N GLN A 389 -40.73 43.97 -35.26
CA GLN A 389 -40.96 43.85 -33.82
C GLN A 389 -40.72 42.39 -33.38
N PRO A 390 -39.94 42.16 -32.31
CA PRO A 390 -39.71 40.82 -31.79
C PRO A 390 -41.03 40.12 -31.41
N ALA A 391 -41.18 38.89 -31.87
CA ALA A 391 -42.26 37.99 -31.47
C ALA A 391 -41.68 36.81 -30.67
N ILE A 392 -42.39 36.36 -29.63
CA ILE A 392 -41.97 35.27 -28.75
C ILE A 392 -42.98 34.14 -28.83
N TYR A 393 -42.49 32.90 -28.97
CA TYR A 393 -43.26 31.68 -28.80
C TYR A 393 -42.71 30.89 -27.63
N THR A 394 -43.57 30.45 -26.71
CA THR A 394 -43.17 29.76 -25.48
C THR A 394 -43.82 28.39 -25.40
N LEU A 395 -43.04 27.40 -24.96
CA LEU A 395 -43.47 26.06 -24.59
C LEU A 395 -43.01 25.78 -23.17
N SER A 396 -43.88 25.25 -22.33
CA SER A 396 -43.54 24.91 -20.94
C SER A 396 -43.21 23.42 -20.84
N LEU A 397 -42.16 23.10 -20.09
CA LEU A 397 -41.72 21.74 -19.81
C LEU A 397 -41.82 21.46 -18.30
N THR A 398 -42.33 20.28 -17.96
CA THR A 398 -42.14 19.67 -16.64
C THR A 398 -41.21 18.48 -16.83
N SER A 399 -40.06 18.49 -16.17
CA SER A 399 -39.02 17.47 -16.29
C SER A 399 -38.10 17.53 -15.09
N ASP A 400 -37.57 16.39 -14.70
CA ASP A 400 -36.48 16.18 -13.74
C ASP A 400 -35.15 16.00 -14.47
N LEU A 401 -34.93 16.75 -15.57
CA LEU A 401 -33.73 16.59 -16.40
C LEU A 401 -32.80 17.78 -16.17
N VAL A 402 -31.53 17.51 -15.90
CA VAL A 402 -30.46 18.51 -15.92
C VAL A 402 -29.85 18.55 -17.32
N VAL A 403 -29.80 19.73 -17.92
CA VAL A 403 -29.39 19.94 -19.31
C VAL A 403 -27.89 19.72 -19.49
N GLU A 404 -27.51 19.10 -20.60
CA GLU A 404 -26.12 19.05 -21.08
C GLU A 404 -25.98 19.75 -22.43
N GLN A 405 -26.96 19.59 -23.30
CA GLN A 405 -27.01 20.23 -24.62
C GLN A 405 -28.45 20.27 -25.14
N VAL A 406 -28.78 21.30 -25.93
CA VAL A 406 -30.13 21.46 -26.50
C VAL A 406 -30.06 21.57 -28.01
N ASP A 407 -30.79 20.69 -28.71
CA ASP A 407 -31.09 20.84 -30.13
C ASP A 407 -32.35 21.69 -30.30
N VAL A 408 -32.25 22.77 -31.08
CA VAL A 408 -33.38 23.63 -31.43
C VAL A 408 -33.67 23.49 -32.92
N THR A 409 -34.78 22.83 -33.27
CA THR A 409 -35.21 22.66 -34.65
C THR A 409 -36.34 23.63 -34.99
N LEU A 410 -36.09 24.52 -35.96
CA LEU A 410 -37.03 25.57 -36.38
C LEU A 410 -37.43 25.39 -37.85
N ARG A 411 -38.71 25.58 -38.16
CA ARG A 411 -39.21 25.64 -39.55
C ARG A 411 -39.64 27.05 -39.92
N PHE A 412 -39.04 27.54 -41.00
CA PHE A 412 -39.29 28.85 -41.57
C PHE A 412 -39.93 28.73 -42.95
N VAL A 413 -40.95 29.54 -43.21
CA VAL A 413 -41.64 29.63 -44.50
C VAL A 413 -41.49 31.05 -45.07
N ASN A 414 -41.27 31.15 -46.38
CA ASN A 414 -41.07 32.42 -47.12
C ASN A 414 -40.06 33.37 -46.44
N SER A 415 -38.93 32.81 -46.02
CA SER A 415 -37.99 33.44 -45.10
C SER A 415 -36.63 33.64 -45.76
N THR A 416 -35.93 34.72 -45.43
CA THR A 416 -34.60 35.02 -46.00
C THR A 416 -33.57 35.08 -44.87
N PHE A 417 -32.53 34.26 -44.94
CA PHE A 417 -31.35 34.40 -44.08
C PHE A 417 -30.38 35.36 -44.79
N PRO A 418 -29.57 36.17 -44.09
CA PRO A 418 -29.50 36.32 -42.64
C PRO A 418 -30.46 37.41 -42.11
N VAL A 419 -31.38 37.98 -42.91
CA VAL A 419 -32.19 39.15 -42.46
C VAL A 419 -33.15 38.85 -41.30
N LEU A 420 -33.14 37.62 -40.79
CA LEU A 420 -33.89 37.14 -39.63
C LEU A 420 -32.93 36.93 -38.46
N SER A 421 -33.38 37.24 -37.25
CA SER A 421 -32.76 36.77 -36.01
C SER A 421 -33.67 35.76 -35.31
N ALA A 422 -33.04 34.81 -34.64
CA ALA A 422 -33.69 33.85 -33.77
C ALA A 422 -32.84 33.63 -32.53
N GLU A 423 -33.46 33.66 -31.35
CA GLU A 423 -32.80 33.47 -30.06
C GLU A 423 -33.63 32.50 -29.23
N LEU A 424 -32.94 31.61 -28.52
CA LEU A 424 -33.50 30.81 -27.44
C LEU A 424 -33.47 31.62 -26.15
N ILE A 425 -34.55 31.58 -25.39
CA ILE A 425 -34.63 32.02 -24.00
C ILE A 425 -34.95 30.77 -23.18
N ALA A 426 -34.01 30.36 -22.34
CA ALA A 426 -34.12 29.17 -21.50
C ALA A 426 -34.90 29.44 -20.20
N PRO A 427 -35.30 28.40 -19.44
CA PRO A 427 -36.08 28.57 -18.21
C PRO A 427 -35.40 29.43 -17.13
N ASP A 428 -34.07 29.40 -17.06
CA ASP A 428 -33.25 30.24 -16.17
C ASP A 428 -33.22 31.73 -16.60
N GLY A 429 -33.84 32.05 -17.74
CA GLY A 429 -33.87 33.39 -18.33
C GLY A 429 -32.63 33.74 -19.18
N SER A 430 -31.65 32.85 -19.30
CA SER A 430 -30.49 33.05 -20.16
C SER A 430 -30.90 33.08 -21.63
N VAL A 431 -30.21 33.91 -22.42
CA VAL A 431 -30.54 34.16 -23.84
C VAL A 431 -29.39 33.71 -24.72
N HIS A 432 -29.69 32.81 -25.65
CA HIS A 432 -28.72 32.17 -26.54
C HIS A 432 -29.08 32.45 -28.00
N PRO A 433 -28.29 33.25 -28.74
CA PRO A 433 -28.59 33.56 -30.13
C PRO A 433 -28.27 32.38 -31.06
N LEU A 434 -29.24 32.07 -31.93
CA LEU A 434 -29.18 30.94 -32.88
C LEU A 434 -28.90 31.42 -34.31
N LEU A 435 -29.51 32.54 -34.69
CA LEU A 435 -29.39 33.14 -36.03
C LEU A 435 -29.07 34.64 -35.92
N TYR A 436 -28.02 35.06 -36.62
CA TYR A 436 -27.51 36.44 -36.66
C TYR A 436 -27.64 37.03 -38.08
N TYR A 437 -27.41 38.35 -38.19
CA TYR A 437 -27.47 39.12 -39.44
C TYR A 437 -26.15 39.08 -40.25
N ASP A 438 -25.40 37.99 -40.22
CA ASP A 438 -23.96 37.94 -40.55
C ASP A 438 -23.56 36.97 -41.68
N THR A 439 -24.48 36.14 -42.20
CA THR A 439 -24.18 35.16 -43.27
C THR A 439 -24.61 35.63 -44.67
N PRO A 440 -24.18 34.97 -45.77
CA PRO A 440 -24.65 35.31 -47.11
C PRO A 440 -26.18 35.19 -47.28
N SER A 441 -26.80 36.08 -48.08
CA SER A 441 -28.26 36.10 -48.24
C SER A 441 -28.81 34.91 -49.02
N ILE A 442 -29.76 34.18 -48.44
CA ILE A 442 -30.48 33.06 -49.06
C ILE A 442 -31.97 33.14 -48.73
N THR A 443 -32.82 33.02 -49.74
CA THR A 443 -34.28 32.98 -49.57
C THR A 443 -34.80 31.56 -49.72
N TYR A 444 -35.54 31.10 -48.71
CA TYR A 444 -36.21 29.81 -48.68
C TYR A 444 -37.73 29.99 -48.79
N ALA A 445 -38.36 29.20 -49.67
CA ALA A 445 -39.81 29.04 -49.65
C ALA A 445 -40.26 28.28 -48.40
N ASP A 446 -39.48 27.27 -47.99
CA ASP A 446 -39.69 26.42 -46.82
C ASP A 446 -38.34 25.81 -46.43
N VAL A 447 -37.91 25.99 -45.18
CA VAL A 447 -36.66 25.42 -44.64
C VAL A 447 -36.88 24.98 -43.20
N ILE A 448 -36.36 23.81 -42.86
CA ILE A 448 -36.18 23.39 -41.46
C ILE A 448 -34.69 23.35 -41.18
N TRP A 449 -34.26 23.87 -40.04
CA TRP A 449 -32.86 23.88 -39.65
C TRP A 449 -32.74 23.52 -38.17
N ARG A 450 -31.67 22.81 -37.81
CA ARG A 450 -31.33 22.46 -36.43
C ARG A 450 -30.20 23.37 -35.99
N PHE A 451 -30.37 23.95 -34.83
CA PHE A 451 -29.37 24.67 -34.08
C PHE A 451 -29.00 23.83 -32.86
N SER A 452 -27.79 24.00 -32.32
CA SER A 452 -27.38 23.44 -31.04
C SER A 452 -26.99 24.56 -30.07
N VAL A 453 -27.27 24.34 -28.79
CA VAL A 453 -26.95 25.26 -27.69
C VAL A 453 -26.18 24.51 -26.62
N GLU A 454 -24.95 24.94 -26.36
CA GLU A 454 -24.05 24.38 -25.36
C GLU A 454 -24.17 25.09 -24.02
N GLY A 455 -24.40 26.41 -23.99
CA GLY A 455 -24.32 27.27 -22.80
C GLY A 455 -25.36 27.04 -21.69
N LEU A 456 -26.04 25.90 -21.68
CA LEU A 456 -27.07 25.51 -20.72
C LEU A 456 -26.70 24.26 -19.91
N ARG A 457 -25.45 23.78 -20.01
CA ARG A 457 -24.96 22.65 -19.20
C ARG A 457 -25.18 22.91 -17.71
N ASN A 458 -25.66 21.88 -17.02
CA ASN A 458 -26.04 21.85 -15.60
C ASN A 458 -27.21 22.74 -15.19
N VAL A 459 -27.98 23.29 -16.14
CA VAL A 459 -29.22 24.02 -15.83
C VAL A 459 -30.39 23.04 -15.74
N ALA A 460 -31.29 23.21 -14.78
CA ALA A 460 -32.54 22.44 -14.72
C ALA A 460 -33.41 22.70 -15.97
N ALA A 461 -33.92 21.63 -16.60
CA ALA A 461 -34.71 21.74 -17.83
C ALA A 461 -36.16 22.19 -17.58
N GLU A 462 -36.66 22.10 -16.35
CA GLU A 462 -38.02 22.49 -16.00
C GLU A 462 -38.28 23.98 -16.25
N GLY A 463 -39.44 24.30 -16.84
CA GLY A 463 -39.92 25.66 -17.00
C GLY A 463 -40.16 26.07 -18.45
N ASP A 464 -40.14 27.38 -18.71
CA ASP A 464 -40.56 27.96 -19.97
C ASP A 464 -39.40 28.07 -20.97
N TRP A 465 -39.51 27.37 -22.09
CA TRP A 465 -38.59 27.44 -23.22
C TRP A 465 -39.19 28.32 -24.32
N SER A 466 -38.49 29.40 -24.69
CA SER A 466 -39.02 30.36 -25.65
C SER A 466 -38.11 30.61 -26.85
N ILE A 467 -38.71 30.79 -28.02
CA ILE A 467 -38.03 31.29 -29.22
C ILE A 467 -38.48 32.73 -29.49
N ARG A 468 -37.51 33.64 -29.55
CA ARG A 468 -37.71 35.03 -29.96
C ARG A 468 -37.21 35.21 -31.39
N VAL A 469 -38.07 35.73 -32.27
CA VAL A 469 -37.73 35.99 -33.69
C VAL A 469 -38.03 37.42 -34.09
N SER A 470 -37.18 37.98 -34.94
CA SER A 470 -37.38 39.30 -35.56
C SER A 470 -36.65 39.41 -36.90
N ARG A 471 -36.81 40.52 -37.63
CA ARG A 471 -36.09 40.79 -38.89
C ARG A 471 -35.54 42.21 -38.99
N ALA A 472 -34.44 42.39 -39.73
CA ALA A 472 -33.80 43.70 -39.98
C ALA A 472 -34.12 44.26 -41.39
N GLY A 473 -35.38 44.17 -41.84
CA GLY A 473 -35.79 44.53 -43.21
C GLY A 473 -36.21 43.31 -44.06
N GLY A 474 -36.43 43.48 -45.38
CA GLY A 474 -36.79 42.38 -46.29
C GLY A 474 -38.24 41.85 -46.21
N PRO A 475 -38.61 40.85 -47.04
CA PRO A 475 -39.95 40.25 -47.03
C PRO A 475 -40.24 39.56 -45.69
N SER A 476 -41.47 39.69 -45.19
CA SER A 476 -41.91 39.00 -43.97
C SER A 476 -42.03 37.50 -44.21
N GLY A 477 -41.31 36.71 -43.43
CA GLY A 477 -41.45 35.25 -43.35
C GLY A 477 -42.35 34.81 -42.18
N GLN A 478 -42.44 33.50 -41.95
CA GLN A 478 -43.17 32.91 -40.84
C GLN A 478 -42.34 31.81 -40.16
N LEU A 479 -42.33 31.78 -38.82
CA LEU A 479 -41.88 30.63 -38.02
C LEU A 479 -43.10 29.73 -37.77
N THR A 480 -43.11 28.52 -38.34
CA THR A 480 -44.28 27.63 -38.28
C THR A 480 -44.17 26.57 -37.20
N ASP A 481 -42.96 26.03 -36.99
CA ASP A 481 -42.70 24.90 -36.10
C ASP A 481 -41.49 25.19 -35.23
N VAL A 482 -41.59 24.84 -33.95
CA VAL A 482 -40.51 24.87 -32.97
C VAL A 482 -40.44 23.49 -32.32
N GLN A 483 -39.25 22.92 -32.26
CA GLN A 483 -38.95 21.73 -31.49
C GLN A 483 -37.66 21.94 -30.71
N PHE A 484 -37.67 21.60 -29.45
CA PHE A 484 -36.51 21.40 -28.60
C PHE A 484 -36.33 19.90 -28.39
N ARG A 485 -35.10 19.42 -28.53
CA ARG A 485 -34.68 18.16 -27.92
C ARG A 485 -33.60 18.51 -26.91
N ILE A 486 -33.91 18.29 -25.65
CA ILE A 486 -33.06 18.62 -24.52
C ILE A 486 -32.39 17.32 -24.10
N HIS A 487 -31.07 17.24 -24.24
CA HIS A 487 -30.27 16.09 -23.83
C HIS A 487 -29.64 16.38 -22.48
N GLY A 488 -29.50 15.35 -21.65
CA GLY A 488 -28.91 15.52 -20.34
C GLY A 488 -28.96 14.25 -19.49
N ARG A 489 -29.14 14.46 -18.19
CA ARG A 489 -29.22 13.41 -17.19
C ARG A 489 -30.40 13.65 -16.25
N ALA A 490 -30.90 12.58 -15.65
CA ALA A 490 -31.90 12.72 -14.60
C ALA A 490 -31.27 13.49 -13.42
N GLU A 491 -32.04 14.40 -12.85
CA GLU A 491 -31.77 15.04 -11.57
C GLU A 491 -31.90 13.97 -10.48
N GLY A 492 -30.84 13.79 -9.72
CA GLY A 492 -30.76 12.86 -8.60
C GLY A 492 -30.42 13.63 -7.33
N ALA A 493 -30.53 12.95 -6.20
CA ALA A 493 -30.14 13.51 -4.91
C ALA A 493 -28.62 13.46 -4.66
N ASP A 494 -27.86 12.84 -5.57
CA ASP A 494 -26.40 12.74 -5.45
C ASP A 494 -25.77 13.86 -6.30
N ASP A 495 -25.28 14.91 -5.65
CA ASP A 495 -24.71 16.08 -6.31
C ASP A 495 -23.18 16.09 -6.34
N VAL A 496 -22.64 16.80 -7.33
CA VAL A 496 -21.21 17.06 -7.47
C VAL A 496 -20.97 18.54 -7.70
N TYR A 497 -20.36 19.18 -6.71
CA TYR A 497 -19.99 20.60 -6.75
C TYR A 497 -18.55 20.73 -7.23
N HIS A 498 -18.35 21.29 -8.42
CA HIS A 498 -17.05 21.43 -9.06
C HIS A 498 -16.42 22.79 -8.76
N PHE A 499 -15.16 22.79 -8.33
CA PHE A 499 -14.36 23.98 -8.07
C PHE A 499 -13.07 23.97 -8.88
N THR A 500 -12.67 25.16 -9.32
CA THR A 500 -11.44 25.42 -10.07
C THR A 500 -10.72 26.61 -9.47
N ASP A 501 -9.47 26.86 -9.89
CA ASP A 501 -8.70 28.05 -9.51
C ASP A 501 -9.45 29.40 -9.77
N GLU A 502 -10.46 29.42 -10.64
CA GLU A 502 -11.26 30.61 -10.93
C GLU A 502 -12.27 30.98 -9.85
N PHE A 503 -12.52 30.09 -8.88
CA PHE A 503 -13.51 30.32 -7.83
C PHE A 503 -13.33 31.67 -7.14
N SER A 504 -12.09 32.06 -6.81
CA SER A 504 -11.81 33.32 -6.12
C SER A 504 -12.24 34.54 -6.93
N ALA A 505 -12.07 34.51 -8.26
CA ALA A 505 -12.50 35.58 -9.15
C ALA A 505 -14.03 35.59 -9.29
N MET A 506 -14.66 34.43 -9.43
CA MET A 506 -16.11 34.29 -9.53
C MET A 506 -16.83 34.75 -8.26
N ALA A 507 -16.31 34.37 -7.09
CA ALA A 507 -16.89 34.75 -5.81
C ALA A 507 -16.61 36.22 -5.42
N ALA A 508 -15.68 36.90 -6.11
CA ALA A 508 -15.52 38.36 -6.01
C ALA A 508 -16.59 39.10 -6.81
N LEU A 509 -17.09 38.51 -7.91
CA LEU A 509 -18.21 39.04 -8.69
C LEU A 509 -19.55 38.77 -8.01
N ASP A 510 -19.71 37.57 -7.45
CA ASP A 510 -20.91 37.15 -6.72
C ASP A 510 -20.53 36.45 -5.40
N PRO A 511 -20.58 37.17 -4.27
CA PRO A 511 -20.27 36.60 -2.96
C PRO A 511 -21.20 35.46 -2.51
N ALA A 512 -22.38 35.28 -3.13
CA ALA A 512 -23.29 34.18 -2.79
C ALA A 512 -22.68 32.81 -3.12
N ARG A 513 -21.73 32.75 -4.05
CA ARG A 513 -21.02 31.53 -4.46
C ARG A 513 -20.22 30.85 -3.35
N ARG A 514 -20.06 31.49 -2.20
CA ARG A 514 -19.36 30.91 -1.06
C ARG A 514 -20.20 29.93 -0.27
N LEU A 515 -21.52 29.96 -0.43
CA LEU A 515 -22.41 29.06 0.30
C LEU A 515 -22.65 27.82 -0.56
N VAL A 516 -22.27 26.66 -0.05
CA VAL A 516 -22.70 25.36 -0.60
C VAL A 516 -23.94 24.96 0.18
N ASP A 517 -25.08 24.92 -0.50
CA ASP A 517 -26.40 24.62 0.07
C ASP A 517 -26.99 23.46 -0.75
N ASP A 518 -26.89 22.26 -0.21
CA ASP A 518 -27.68 21.12 -0.66
C ASP A 518 -28.93 21.00 0.21
N GLY A 519 -30.08 20.99 -0.47
CA GLY A 519 -31.41 20.97 0.12
C GLY A 519 -32.11 19.62 0.02
N ASP A 520 -31.48 18.60 -0.56
CA ASP A 520 -32.02 17.25 -0.63
C ASP A 520 -31.25 16.26 0.25
N ALA A 521 -31.24 14.98 -0.12
CA ALA A 521 -30.63 13.94 0.70
C ALA A 521 -30.08 12.85 -0.22
N GLY A 522 -28.78 12.86 -0.46
CA GLY A 522 -28.05 11.82 -1.20
C GLY A 522 -26.60 11.68 -0.77
N LEU A 523 -25.75 11.28 -1.71
CA LEU A 523 -24.29 11.14 -1.53
C LEU A 523 -23.57 12.22 -2.32
N ASP A 524 -23.13 13.25 -1.62
CA ASP A 524 -22.66 14.48 -2.26
C ASP A 524 -21.14 14.57 -2.29
N TRP A 525 -20.64 15.24 -3.32
CA TRP A 525 -19.21 15.41 -3.57
C TRP A 525 -18.84 16.88 -3.73
N LEU A 526 -17.78 17.30 -3.05
CA LEU A 526 -17.01 18.47 -3.47
C LEU A 526 -15.84 18.01 -4.35
N ASN A 527 -15.86 18.40 -5.61
CA ASN A 527 -14.76 18.16 -6.54
C ASN A 527 -13.89 19.40 -6.68
N MET A 528 -12.72 19.39 -6.05
CA MET A 528 -11.74 20.47 -6.08
C MET A 528 -10.42 20.03 -6.74
N ALA A 529 -10.43 18.93 -7.51
CA ALA A 529 -9.23 18.40 -8.15
C ALA A 529 -8.52 19.43 -9.06
N ALA A 530 -9.27 20.38 -9.63
CA ALA A 530 -8.74 21.47 -10.46
C ALA A 530 -8.34 22.74 -9.67
N VAL A 531 -8.15 22.64 -8.36
CA VAL A 531 -7.64 23.71 -7.50
C VAL A 531 -6.19 23.36 -7.13
N ARG A 532 -5.25 24.28 -7.39
CA ARG A 532 -3.81 24.01 -7.16
C ARG A 532 -3.27 24.51 -5.83
N GLY A 533 -3.97 25.45 -5.21
CA GLY A 533 -3.52 26.05 -3.94
C GLY A 533 -3.97 25.25 -2.73
N ASP A 534 -3.31 25.48 -1.60
CA ASP A 534 -3.59 24.76 -0.34
C ASP A 534 -5.02 25.04 0.14
N ILE A 535 -5.80 23.97 0.34
CA ILE A 535 -7.18 23.98 0.83
C ILE A 535 -7.19 23.53 2.28
N ARG A 536 -7.82 24.33 3.14
CA ARG A 536 -8.31 23.87 4.44
C ARG A 536 -9.82 23.67 4.33
N LEU A 537 -10.23 22.43 4.07
CA LEU A 537 -11.62 22.03 3.88
C LEU A 537 -12.25 21.58 5.19
N ASP A 538 -13.44 22.10 5.50
CA ASP A 538 -14.22 21.70 6.65
C ASP A 538 -15.65 21.35 6.23
N LEU A 539 -15.98 20.05 6.23
CA LEU A 539 -17.27 19.53 5.75
C LEU A 539 -18.42 19.68 6.76
N ARG A 540 -18.17 20.27 7.93
CA ARG A 540 -19.19 20.44 8.97
C ARG A 540 -20.10 21.61 8.63
N GLU A 541 -21.41 21.45 8.84
CA GLU A 541 -22.37 22.53 8.65
C GLU A 541 -21.99 23.82 9.41
N GLY A 542 -22.10 24.95 8.73
CA GLY A 542 -21.72 26.28 9.24
C GLY A 542 -20.22 26.52 9.42
N ALA A 543 -19.35 25.59 9.01
CA ALA A 543 -17.91 25.78 9.05
C ALA A 543 -17.41 26.49 7.78
N PHE A 544 -16.46 27.42 7.97
CA PHE A 544 -15.77 28.08 6.87
C PHE A 544 -14.49 27.34 6.50
N SER A 545 -14.35 27.08 5.20
CA SER A 545 -13.13 26.58 4.58
C SER A 545 -12.26 27.72 4.05
N THR A 546 -10.96 27.47 3.85
CA THR A 546 -10.03 28.46 3.28
C THR A 546 -9.24 27.92 2.12
N LEU A 547 -8.92 28.76 1.14
CA LEU A 547 -8.03 28.49 0.01
C LEU A 547 -6.89 29.50 0.09
N GLU A 548 -5.64 29.04 0.20
CA GLU A 548 -4.45 29.89 0.37
C GLU A 548 -4.59 30.86 1.58
N GLY A 549 -5.28 30.42 2.63
CA GLY A 549 -5.61 31.22 3.81
C GLY A 549 -6.68 32.32 3.61
N GLY A 550 -7.21 32.49 2.39
CA GLY A 550 -8.35 33.33 2.07
C GLY A 550 -9.69 32.63 2.29
N GLN A 551 -10.80 33.39 2.31
CA GLN A 551 -12.14 32.79 2.41
C GLN A 551 -12.48 31.98 1.17
N PHE A 552 -12.89 30.72 1.35
CA PHE A 552 -13.30 29.84 0.27
C PHE A 552 -14.82 29.61 0.28
N ILE A 553 -15.27 28.46 0.79
CA ILE A 553 -16.68 28.07 0.91
C ILE A 553 -17.12 27.92 2.39
N GLU A 554 -18.43 27.95 2.62
CA GLU A 554 -19.13 27.60 3.85
C GLU A 554 -20.20 26.55 3.51
N ILE A 555 -20.28 25.48 4.30
CA ILE A 555 -21.37 24.50 4.19
C ILE A 555 -22.61 25.06 4.88
N ALA A 556 -23.75 25.15 4.17
CA ALA A 556 -24.98 25.70 4.72
C ALA A 556 -25.52 24.87 5.91
N ALA A 557 -26.33 25.51 6.74
CA ALA A 557 -26.95 24.83 7.88
C ALA A 557 -28.01 23.83 7.38
N GLY A 558 -27.91 22.57 7.81
CA GLY A 558 -28.77 21.48 7.36
C GLY A 558 -28.24 20.71 6.15
N THR A 559 -27.17 21.18 5.49
CA THR A 559 -26.50 20.47 4.40
C THR A 559 -25.51 19.45 4.96
N VAL A 560 -25.47 18.27 4.36
CA VAL A 560 -24.47 17.23 4.64
C VAL A 560 -23.74 16.97 3.33
N ILE A 561 -22.40 17.03 3.36
CA ILE A 561 -21.58 16.59 2.23
C ILE A 561 -20.72 15.44 2.70
N GLU A 562 -20.91 14.27 2.13
CA GLU A 562 -20.18 13.06 2.55
C GLU A 562 -18.76 13.06 2.00
N ASN A 563 -18.54 13.54 0.79
CA ASN A 563 -17.30 13.22 0.09
C ASN A 563 -16.58 14.46 -0.46
N ALA A 564 -15.26 14.36 -0.53
CA ALA A 564 -14.44 15.42 -1.08
C ALA A 564 -13.21 14.88 -1.79
N VAL A 565 -12.87 15.52 -2.90
CA VAL A 565 -11.56 15.42 -3.54
C VAL A 565 -10.92 16.80 -3.61
N THR A 566 -9.70 16.92 -3.09
CA THR A 566 -8.87 18.12 -3.17
C THR A 566 -7.80 17.97 -4.25
N GLY A 567 -6.79 18.83 -4.23
CA GLY A 567 -6.04 19.24 -5.42
C GLY A 567 -4.60 18.77 -5.46
N ASP A 568 -3.72 19.66 -5.93
CA ASP A 568 -2.26 19.45 -5.94
C ASP A 568 -1.56 20.18 -4.75
N GLY A 569 -2.33 20.77 -3.82
CA GLY A 569 -1.83 21.57 -2.69
C GLY A 569 -1.60 20.74 -1.42
N ASP A 570 -0.93 21.31 -0.42
CA ASP A 570 -0.79 20.66 0.90
C ASP A 570 -2.11 20.86 1.70
N ASP A 571 -3.07 19.96 1.52
CA ASP A 571 -4.46 20.13 1.94
C ASP A 571 -4.72 19.66 3.38
N VAL A 572 -5.70 20.29 4.05
CA VAL A 572 -6.18 19.89 5.38
C VAL A 572 -7.68 19.69 5.34
N ILE A 573 -8.12 18.45 5.50
CA ILE A 573 -9.52 18.05 5.31
C ILE A 573 -10.12 17.62 6.66
N PHE A 574 -11.21 18.27 7.08
CA PHE A 574 -12.01 17.87 8.24
C PHE A 574 -13.29 17.19 7.77
N GLY A 575 -13.38 15.88 8.05
CA GLY A 575 -14.63 15.13 7.90
C GLY A 575 -15.72 15.64 8.86
N ASN A 576 -16.97 15.41 8.50
CA ASN A 576 -18.12 15.66 9.36
C ASN A 576 -18.51 14.38 10.12
N SER A 577 -19.78 14.24 10.50
CA SER A 577 -20.26 13.06 11.24
C SER A 577 -20.85 11.97 10.36
N ALA A 578 -20.98 12.21 9.05
CA ALA A 578 -21.32 11.18 8.09
C ALA A 578 -20.10 10.28 7.83
N ASP A 579 -20.29 9.19 7.10
CA ASP A 579 -19.18 8.34 6.68
C ASP A 579 -18.54 8.99 5.44
N ASN A 580 -17.38 9.64 5.62
CA ASN A 580 -16.80 10.47 4.57
C ASN A 580 -15.80 9.70 3.66
N ALA A 581 -15.85 9.90 2.34
CA ALA A 581 -14.74 9.53 1.45
C ALA A 581 -13.87 10.76 1.14
N LEU A 582 -12.65 10.76 1.67
CA LEU A 582 -11.73 11.90 1.59
C LEU A 582 -10.53 11.54 0.70
N HIS A 583 -10.30 12.37 -0.32
CA HIS A 583 -9.19 12.26 -1.26
C HIS A 583 -8.39 13.57 -1.27
N GLY A 584 -7.11 13.51 -0.92
CA GLY A 584 -6.19 14.65 -0.79
C GLY A 584 -5.58 15.06 -2.12
N GLY A 585 -5.20 14.07 -2.93
CA GLY A 585 -4.67 14.32 -4.27
C GLY A 585 -3.15 14.31 -4.24
N ARG A 586 -2.50 15.35 -4.75
CA ARG A 586 -1.04 15.54 -4.60
C ARG A 586 -0.80 16.61 -3.54
N GLY A 587 0.36 16.55 -2.90
CA GLY A 587 0.67 17.40 -1.75
C GLY A 587 0.82 16.56 -0.49
N ASN A 588 1.21 17.17 0.62
CA ASN A 588 1.32 16.51 1.92
C ASN A 588 0.05 16.77 2.72
N ASP A 589 -0.88 15.83 2.67
CA ASP A 589 -2.25 16.08 3.11
C ASP A 589 -2.51 15.65 4.55
N ILE A 590 -3.44 16.34 5.21
CA ILE A 590 -3.86 16.04 6.59
C ILE A 590 -5.37 15.80 6.65
N TYR A 591 -5.74 14.57 7.00
CA TYR A 591 -7.11 14.13 7.21
C TYR A 591 -7.49 14.13 8.69
N TYR A 592 -8.56 14.81 9.06
CA TYR A 592 -9.18 14.71 10.37
C TYR A 592 -10.45 13.86 10.28
N VAL A 593 -10.33 12.59 10.66
CA VAL A 593 -11.42 11.60 10.60
C VAL A 593 -12.18 11.56 11.92
N ASN A 594 -13.50 11.71 11.83
CA ASN A 594 -14.42 11.86 12.96
C ASN A 594 -15.61 10.88 12.89
N GLY A 595 -15.91 10.32 11.71
CA GLY A 595 -16.92 9.30 11.45
C GLY A 595 -16.32 7.89 11.40
N ALA A 596 -16.98 6.90 12.00
CA ALA A 596 -16.47 5.53 12.06
C ALA A 596 -16.35 4.85 10.69
N GLY A 597 -17.05 5.35 9.66
CA GLY A 597 -16.93 4.91 8.28
C GLY A 597 -16.06 5.81 7.40
N ASP A 598 -15.32 6.78 7.96
CA ASP A 598 -14.46 7.66 7.17
C ASP A 598 -13.36 6.86 6.44
N GLY A 599 -13.20 7.11 5.15
CA GLY A 599 -12.12 6.59 4.32
C GLY A 599 -11.16 7.71 3.91
N SER A 600 -9.86 7.46 4.02
CA SER A 600 -8.78 8.29 3.49
C SER A 600 -8.10 7.55 2.35
N PHE A 601 -7.99 8.18 1.17
CA PHE A 601 -7.57 7.53 -0.06
C PHE A 601 -6.44 8.28 -0.74
N GLU A 602 -5.23 7.75 -0.61
CA GLU A 602 -4.01 8.30 -1.22
C GLU A 602 -3.37 7.34 -2.22
N LYS A 603 -2.79 7.87 -3.31
CA LYS A 603 -1.97 7.07 -4.23
C LYS A 603 -0.49 7.26 -3.93
N ALA A 604 0.28 6.21 -4.17
CA ALA A 604 1.72 6.24 -3.95
C ALA A 604 2.41 7.32 -4.81
N GLY A 605 3.32 8.08 -4.21
CA GLY A 605 4.12 9.09 -4.89
C GLY A 605 3.46 10.47 -5.00
N GLN A 606 2.29 10.66 -4.40
CA GLN A 606 1.58 11.94 -4.41
C GLN A 606 1.96 12.88 -3.25
N GLY A 607 2.62 12.36 -2.20
CA GLY A 607 2.88 13.17 -1.01
C GLY A 607 3.49 12.43 0.17
N THR A 608 3.41 13.05 1.34
CA THR A 608 3.60 12.42 2.65
C THR A 608 2.44 12.81 3.55
N ASP A 609 1.56 11.86 3.81
CA ASP A 609 0.21 12.13 4.26
C ASP A 609 -0.03 11.68 5.69
N LEU A 610 -0.98 12.36 6.33
CA LEU A 610 -1.30 12.16 7.74
C LEU A 610 -2.80 11.99 7.94
N VAL A 611 -3.18 10.89 8.58
CA VAL A 611 -4.50 10.71 9.16
C VAL A 611 -4.46 10.96 10.65
N ALA A 612 -5.28 11.91 11.11
CA ALA A 612 -5.49 12.28 12.50
C ALA A 612 -6.88 11.81 12.97
N ALA A 613 -6.94 10.74 13.75
CA ALA A 613 -8.17 10.14 14.26
C ALA A 613 -8.50 10.58 15.70
N ASN A 614 -9.78 10.72 16.02
CA ASN A 614 -10.28 10.84 17.41
C ASN A 614 -11.23 9.70 17.80
N ILE A 615 -11.29 8.68 16.94
CA ILE A 615 -12.12 7.47 16.98
C ILE A 615 -11.26 6.26 16.61
N ASP A 616 -11.80 5.06 16.80
CA ASP A 616 -11.19 3.85 16.26
C ASP A 616 -11.11 3.98 14.74
N TYR A 617 -9.96 3.66 14.16
CA TYR A 617 -9.71 3.91 12.74
C TYR A 617 -8.84 2.83 12.09
N THR A 618 -9.21 2.44 10.88
CA THR A 618 -8.45 1.53 10.04
C THR A 618 -8.15 2.19 8.72
N LEU A 619 -6.88 2.29 8.33
CA LEU A 619 -6.52 2.82 7.01
C LEU A 619 -7.08 1.93 5.90
N ALA A 620 -7.64 2.56 4.86
CA ALA A 620 -8.11 1.85 3.69
C ALA A 620 -6.97 1.04 3.05
N ALA A 621 -7.31 -0.14 2.54
CA ALA A 621 -6.32 -1.03 1.92
C ALA A 621 -5.70 -0.37 0.68
N GLY A 622 -4.37 -0.27 0.66
CA GLY A 622 -3.63 0.32 -0.46
C GLY A 622 -3.54 1.85 -0.45
N SER A 623 -4.20 2.53 0.50
CA SER A 623 -4.06 3.97 0.69
C SER A 623 -2.64 4.30 1.15
N ALA A 624 -1.95 5.20 0.43
CA ALA A 624 -0.54 5.49 0.61
C ALA A 624 -0.20 6.41 1.80
N VAL A 625 -1.02 6.44 2.85
CA VAL A 625 -0.78 7.26 4.05
C VAL A 625 0.43 6.76 4.85
N GLU A 626 1.38 7.65 5.14
CA GLU A 626 2.58 7.36 5.93
C GLU A 626 2.37 7.47 7.44
N THR A 627 1.48 8.35 7.91
CA THR A 627 1.26 8.56 9.35
C THR A 627 -0.21 8.41 9.74
N LEU A 628 -0.50 7.47 10.64
CA LEU A 628 -1.78 7.40 11.35
C LEU A 628 -1.54 7.83 12.80
N ARG A 629 -2.24 8.85 13.28
CA ARG A 629 -2.11 9.29 14.68
C ARG A 629 -3.41 9.72 15.31
N THR A 630 -3.42 9.84 16.62
CA THR A 630 -4.52 10.52 17.30
C THR A 630 -4.44 12.05 17.14
N THR A 631 -5.60 12.71 17.19
CA THR A 631 -5.70 14.18 17.14
C THR A 631 -5.14 14.86 18.40
N ALA A 632 -5.17 14.18 19.55
CA ALA A 632 -4.82 14.73 20.85
C ALA A 632 -3.99 13.74 21.68
N ASN A 633 -2.67 13.85 21.59
CA ASN A 633 -1.69 12.98 22.29
C ASN A 633 -1.91 12.87 23.81
N GLY A 634 -2.50 13.87 24.46
CA GLY A 634 -2.77 13.87 25.92
C GLY A 634 -4.14 13.34 26.32
N SER A 635 -4.97 12.90 25.36
CA SER A 635 -6.26 12.29 25.64
C SER A 635 -6.09 10.96 26.36
N LEU A 636 -6.98 10.64 27.31
CA LEU A 636 -7.01 9.35 28.01
C LEU A 636 -8.04 8.38 27.40
N THR A 637 -8.65 8.74 26.28
CA THR A 637 -9.61 7.89 25.58
C THR A 637 -8.87 6.82 24.78
N ALA A 638 -9.07 5.56 25.17
CA ALA A 638 -8.60 4.39 24.42
C ALA A 638 -9.12 4.40 22.98
N LEU A 639 -8.24 4.12 22.01
CA LEU A 639 -8.58 3.99 20.58
C LEU A 639 -7.88 2.76 19.98
N ASP A 640 -8.54 2.12 19.01
CA ASP A 640 -7.97 1.08 18.13
C ASP A 640 -7.54 1.71 16.79
N LEU A 641 -6.23 1.73 16.53
CA LEU A 641 -5.64 2.27 15.30
C LEU A 641 -4.98 1.15 14.51
N THR A 642 -5.50 0.88 13.33
CA THR A 642 -5.00 -0.15 12.42
C THR A 642 -4.43 0.47 11.14
N GLY A 643 -3.15 0.18 10.87
CA GLY A 643 -2.46 0.51 9.62
C GLY A 643 -2.95 -0.34 8.44
N ASN A 644 -2.20 -0.33 7.33
CA ASN A 644 -2.49 -1.18 6.18
C ASN A 644 -1.26 -2.02 5.78
N ARG A 645 -1.09 -2.36 4.49
CA ARG A 645 0.04 -3.21 4.06
C ARG A 645 1.30 -2.41 3.70
N LEU A 646 1.21 -1.09 3.62
CA LEU A 646 2.32 -0.18 3.35
C LEU A 646 3.07 0.12 4.66
N ALA A 647 4.07 0.99 4.62
CA ALA A 647 4.83 1.34 5.83
C ALA A 647 4.18 2.55 6.50
N GLN A 648 3.79 2.40 7.76
CA GLN A 648 3.16 3.43 8.57
C GLN A 648 3.96 3.76 9.83
N THR A 649 3.84 5.01 10.25
CA THR A 649 4.02 5.40 11.65
C THR A 649 2.66 5.53 12.32
N ILE A 650 2.36 4.66 13.28
CA ILE A 650 1.09 4.61 14.01
C ILE A 650 1.30 5.17 15.43
N ILE A 651 0.58 6.23 15.80
CA ILE A 651 0.77 6.94 17.06
C ILE A 651 -0.55 7.07 17.83
N GLY A 652 -0.60 6.48 19.03
CA GLY A 652 -1.71 6.57 19.98
C GLY A 652 -1.85 7.93 20.68
N ASN A 653 -2.48 7.91 21.86
CA ASN A 653 -2.66 9.00 22.82
C ASN A 653 -2.26 8.51 24.23
N ALA A 654 -2.66 9.22 25.29
CA ALA A 654 -2.28 8.88 26.66
C ALA A 654 -3.26 7.90 27.35
N GLY A 655 -4.21 7.31 26.62
CA GLY A 655 -5.08 6.25 27.09
C GLY A 655 -4.68 4.89 26.54
N ASP A 656 -5.24 3.82 27.10
CA ASP A 656 -4.92 2.43 26.76
C ASP A 656 -5.32 2.08 25.30
N ASN A 657 -4.41 2.23 24.34
CA ASN A 657 -4.69 2.05 22.91
C ASN A 657 -4.40 0.64 22.42
N VAL A 658 -5.03 0.27 21.30
CA VAL A 658 -4.64 -0.90 20.51
C VAL A 658 -4.05 -0.41 19.20
N LEU A 659 -2.78 -0.72 18.94
CA LEU A 659 -2.10 -0.35 17.70
C LEU A 659 -1.81 -1.61 16.90
N HIS A 660 -2.22 -1.63 15.64
CA HIS A 660 -2.11 -2.78 14.75
C HIS A 660 -1.43 -2.39 13.44
N ASP A 661 -0.39 -3.14 13.05
CA ASP A 661 0.42 -2.88 11.83
C ASP A 661 -0.38 -2.90 10.52
N GLY A 662 -1.41 -3.75 10.43
CA GLY A 662 -2.26 -3.93 9.25
C GLY A 662 -2.05 -5.29 8.56
N GLY A 663 -1.28 -6.18 9.19
CA GLY A 663 -0.98 -7.53 8.75
C GLY A 663 0.45 -7.69 8.23
N LYS A 664 0.71 -8.72 7.41
CA LYS A 664 2.06 -9.03 6.89
C LYS A 664 2.49 -8.05 5.78
N GLY A 665 2.59 -6.76 6.10
CA GLY A 665 2.91 -5.63 5.21
C GLY A 665 4.39 -5.25 5.19
N ALA A 666 4.67 -3.97 4.93
CA ALA A 666 5.99 -3.38 5.18
C ALA A 666 6.26 -3.29 6.69
N ALA A 667 7.42 -2.74 7.08
CA ALA A 667 7.76 -2.60 8.49
C ALA A 667 7.18 -1.28 9.03
N ASP A 668 6.46 -1.38 10.15
CA ASP A 668 5.77 -0.24 10.77
C ASP A 668 6.49 0.27 12.02
N VAL A 669 6.18 1.50 12.41
CA VAL A 669 6.59 2.10 13.69
C VAL A 669 5.34 2.36 14.53
N MET A 670 5.20 1.68 15.66
CA MET A 670 4.06 1.87 16.56
C MET A 670 4.47 2.55 17.86
N LYS A 671 3.71 3.56 18.28
CA LYS A 671 3.96 4.35 19.49
C LYS A 671 2.66 4.63 20.25
N GLY A 672 2.47 3.98 21.40
CA GLY A 672 1.30 4.09 22.28
C GLY A 672 1.18 5.47 22.93
N LEU A 673 2.26 5.92 23.59
CA LEU A 673 2.47 7.19 24.29
C LEU A 673 2.21 7.18 25.79
N GLY A 674 1.00 6.93 26.24
CA GLY A 674 0.62 7.00 27.65
C GLY A 674 -0.48 5.96 27.88
N GLY A 675 -0.61 5.41 29.08
CA GLY A 675 -1.61 4.36 29.32
C GLY A 675 -1.02 2.97 29.12
N ASN A 676 -1.84 1.93 29.09
CA ASN A 676 -1.37 0.56 28.90
C ASN A 676 -1.79 0.06 27.53
N ASP A 677 -0.85 0.13 26.59
CA ASP A 677 -1.08 -0.07 25.18
C ASP A 677 -0.90 -1.53 24.75
N VAL A 678 -1.63 -1.93 23.71
CA VAL A 678 -1.50 -3.25 23.06
C VAL A 678 -1.01 -3.08 21.63
N TYR A 679 0.18 -3.59 21.36
CA TYR A 679 0.80 -3.62 20.03
C TYR A 679 0.57 -4.97 19.36
N ARG A 680 -0.10 -5.00 18.21
CA ARG A 680 -0.37 -6.22 17.44
C ARG A 680 0.56 -6.27 16.23
N VAL A 681 1.48 -7.22 16.25
CA VAL A 681 2.61 -7.34 15.31
C VAL A 681 2.45 -8.58 14.45
N PHE A 682 2.50 -8.42 13.13
CA PHE A 682 2.44 -9.46 12.12
C PHE A 682 3.66 -9.41 11.19
N ASN A 683 4.51 -8.38 11.29
CA ASN A 683 5.82 -8.32 10.65
C ASN A 683 6.97 -8.26 11.68
N ALA A 684 7.94 -9.15 11.54
CA ALA A 684 9.07 -9.24 12.47
C ALA A 684 10.00 -8.01 12.43
N ALA A 685 9.88 -7.16 11.42
CA ALA A 685 10.64 -5.92 11.29
C ALA A 685 9.96 -4.71 11.94
N ASP A 686 8.74 -4.84 12.49
CA ASP A 686 8.03 -3.74 13.13
C ASP A 686 8.76 -3.24 14.38
N LEU A 687 8.77 -1.93 14.53
CA LEU A 687 9.43 -1.23 15.62
C LEU A 687 8.39 -0.68 16.60
N ILE A 688 8.56 -1.03 17.87
CA ILE A 688 7.75 -0.50 18.96
C ILE A 688 8.56 0.57 19.69
N ALA A 689 7.96 1.73 19.92
CA ALA A 689 8.57 2.84 20.62
C ALA A 689 7.81 3.13 21.92
N GLU A 690 8.22 2.45 23.00
CA GLU A 690 7.60 2.59 24.34
C GLU A 690 8.62 2.97 25.42
N GLY A 691 8.24 3.90 26.31
CA GLY A 691 9.14 4.54 27.28
C GLY A 691 8.77 4.30 28.74
N ALA A 692 9.75 4.45 29.64
CA ALA A 692 9.65 4.08 31.07
C ALA A 692 8.54 4.73 31.91
N ALA A 693 7.83 5.73 31.39
CA ALA A 693 6.78 6.48 32.10
C ALA A 693 5.54 6.66 31.23
N GLN A 694 5.37 5.77 30.26
CA GLN A 694 4.34 5.81 29.25
C GLN A 694 3.30 4.70 29.45
N GLY A 695 3.54 3.75 30.35
CA GLY A 695 2.58 2.76 30.80
C GLY A 695 3.14 2.00 31.99
N GLU A 696 2.30 1.18 32.62
CA GLU A 696 2.75 0.24 33.66
C GLU A 696 2.42 -1.23 33.28
N ALA A 697 1.75 -1.47 32.15
CA ALA A 697 1.28 -2.79 31.75
C ALA A 697 1.14 -2.95 30.22
N ASP A 698 2.07 -2.36 29.46
CA ASP A 698 2.11 -2.43 28.00
C ASP A 698 2.32 -3.86 27.50
N ARG A 699 1.71 -4.18 26.37
CA ARG A 699 1.70 -5.54 25.82
C ARG A 699 2.00 -5.58 24.34
N VAL A 700 2.87 -6.49 23.96
CA VAL A 700 3.06 -6.92 22.56
C VAL A 700 2.37 -8.26 22.31
N MET A 701 1.62 -8.34 21.22
CA MET A 701 0.94 -9.53 20.70
C MET A 701 1.48 -9.87 19.32
N ALA A 702 2.42 -10.79 19.25
CA ALA A 702 3.12 -11.16 18.02
C ALA A 702 2.48 -12.37 17.32
N ALA A 703 2.22 -12.25 16.02
CA ALA A 703 1.76 -13.33 15.14
C ALA A 703 2.91 -14.00 14.37
N VAL A 704 4.14 -13.56 14.60
CA VAL A 704 5.41 -14.00 13.99
C VAL A 704 6.50 -14.00 15.05
N ASP A 705 7.65 -14.62 14.77
CA ASP A 705 8.83 -14.53 15.63
C ASP A 705 9.16 -13.06 15.89
N TYR A 706 9.31 -12.69 17.16
CA TYR A 706 9.48 -11.29 17.53
C TYR A 706 10.48 -11.09 18.66
N ARG A 707 11.28 -10.02 18.50
CA ARG A 707 12.29 -9.59 19.46
C ARG A 707 12.02 -8.14 19.85
N LEU A 708 11.88 -7.88 21.14
CA LEU A 708 11.78 -6.50 21.63
C LEU A 708 13.07 -5.72 21.35
N GLY A 709 12.91 -4.51 20.84
CA GLY A 709 14.01 -3.57 20.65
C GLY A 709 14.68 -3.18 21.98
N ALA A 710 15.95 -2.79 21.92
CA ALA A 710 16.64 -2.27 23.09
C ALA A 710 16.03 -0.93 23.55
N GLY A 711 15.78 -0.78 24.85
CA GLY A 711 15.20 0.46 25.40
C GLY A 711 13.67 0.54 25.34
N VAL A 712 12.99 -0.45 24.75
CA VAL A 712 11.53 -0.54 24.69
C VAL A 712 10.99 -1.04 26.03
N HIS A 713 10.15 -0.25 26.70
CA HIS A 713 9.57 -0.61 27.99
C HIS A 713 8.21 -1.28 27.79
N VAL A 714 8.20 -2.62 27.69
CA VAL A 714 6.98 -3.42 27.58
C VAL A 714 7.01 -4.44 28.70
N GLU A 715 5.93 -4.55 29.47
CA GLU A 715 5.83 -5.50 30.58
C GLU A 715 5.44 -6.91 30.10
N ARG A 716 4.71 -7.04 28.99
CA ARG A 716 4.24 -8.34 28.51
C ARG A 716 4.49 -8.57 27.02
N LEU A 717 5.23 -9.63 26.68
CA LEU A 717 5.41 -10.11 25.31
C LEU A 717 4.66 -11.43 25.13
N THR A 718 3.67 -11.47 24.25
CA THR A 718 2.84 -12.67 24.03
C THR A 718 2.68 -13.00 22.56
N THR A 719 2.34 -14.24 22.26
CA THR A 719 1.81 -14.61 20.94
C THR A 719 0.38 -14.08 20.72
N ASN A 720 -0.04 -13.95 19.46
CA ASN A 720 -1.39 -13.57 19.04
C ASN A 720 -2.38 -14.76 19.17
N GLY A 721 -2.51 -15.31 20.37
CA GLY A 721 -3.47 -16.35 20.72
C GLY A 721 -2.83 -17.56 21.42
N SER A 722 -3.28 -17.85 22.63
CA SER A 722 -2.72 -18.89 23.50
C SER A 722 -2.95 -20.34 23.03
N VAL A 723 -3.81 -20.55 22.03
CA VAL A 723 -4.18 -21.89 21.51
C VAL A 723 -3.64 -22.16 20.11
N GLY A 724 -2.96 -21.18 19.49
CA GLY A 724 -2.35 -21.36 18.17
C GLY A 724 -1.19 -22.36 18.26
N THR A 725 -1.05 -23.24 17.28
CA THR A 725 -0.01 -24.30 17.30
C THR A 725 1.20 -23.99 16.42
N ALA A 726 1.28 -22.77 15.89
CA ALA A 726 2.44 -22.33 15.10
C ALA A 726 3.59 -22.02 16.05
N ALA A 727 4.77 -22.59 15.80
CA ALA A 727 5.98 -22.21 16.52
C ALA A 727 6.26 -20.72 16.29
N ILE A 728 6.19 -19.91 17.35
CA ILE A 728 6.49 -18.48 17.34
C ILE A 728 7.50 -18.22 18.45
N ASP A 729 8.69 -17.78 18.08
CA ASP A 729 9.78 -17.51 19.01
C ASP A 729 9.70 -16.08 19.54
N LEU A 730 9.83 -15.91 20.86
CA LEU A 730 9.73 -14.62 21.53
C LEU A 730 11.01 -14.32 22.30
N THR A 731 11.58 -13.14 22.07
CA THR A 731 12.78 -12.67 22.77
C THR A 731 12.51 -11.34 23.47
N GLY A 732 12.71 -11.31 24.79
CA GLY A 732 12.68 -10.12 25.63
C GLY A 732 13.86 -9.17 25.39
N ASN A 733 14.03 -8.20 26.29
CA ASN A 733 15.12 -7.23 26.21
C ASN A 733 15.80 -6.99 27.57
N GLY A 734 16.32 -5.78 27.82
CA GLY A 734 17.02 -5.45 29.07
C GLY A 734 16.12 -5.27 30.30
N PHE A 735 14.80 -5.17 30.13
CA PHE A 735 13.82 -4.96 31.21
C PHE A 735 13.18 -6.26 31.66
N ALA A 736 12.36 -6.21 32.71
CA ALA A 736 11.65 -7.39 33.20
C ALA A 736 10.34 -7.56 32.41
N GLN A 737 10.12 -8.74 31.86
CA GLN A 737 8.96 -9.11 31.06
C GLN A 737 8.25 -10.36 31.57
N GLU A 738 6.93 -10.40 31.37
CA GLU A 738 6.18 -11.64 31.26
C GLU A 738 6.15 -12.06 29.77
N ILE A 739 6.83 -13.16 29.42
CA ILE A 739 6.92 -13.69 28.06
C ILE A 739 6.08 -14.97 27.96
N VAL A 740 5.04 -14.95 27.12
CA VAL A 740 4.06 -16.05 26.99
C VAL A 740 3.93 -16.55 25.56
N GLY A 741 4.20 -17.84 25.36
CA GLY A 741 4.04 -18.58 24.11
C GLY A 741 2.59 -18.83 23.68
N ASN A 742 2.40 -19.80 22.79
CA ASN A 742 1.12 -20.37 22.35
C ASN A 742 1.13 -21.89 22.56
N ALA A 743 0.26 -22.63 21.86
CA ALA A 743 0.18 -24.09 21.95
C ALA A 743 1.14 -24.84 21.02
N GLY A 744 2.05 -24.14 20.34
CA GLY A 744 3.08 -24.70 19.48
C GLY A 744 4.45 -24.70 20.17
N ASP A 745 5.40 -25.43 19.61
CA ASP A 745 6.76 -25.53 20.16
C ASP A 745 7.48 -24.17 20.03
N ASN A 746 7.57 -23.40 21.11
CA ASN A 746 8.14 -22.05 21.12
C ASN A 746 9.54 -22.02 21.71
N VAL A 747 10.36 -21.08 21.24
CA VAL A 747 11.59 -20.69 21.93
C VAL A 747 11.40 -19.34 22.62
N LEU A 748 11.43 -19.34 23.95
CA LEU A 748 11.27 -18.15 24.79
C LEU A 748 12.61 -17.74 25.39
N THR A 749 13.05 -16.51 25.14
CA THR A 749 14.38 -16.00 25.56
C THR A 749 14.28 -14.73 26.41
N ASP A 750 14.96 -14.69 27.55
CA ASP A 750 14.89 -13.59 28.55
C ASP A 750 15.74 -12.33 28.24
N GLY A 751 16.23 -12.18 27.01
CA GLY A 751 16.89 -10.95 26.54
C GLY A 751 18.23 -10.57 27.20
N ALA A 752 18.74 -11.33 28.19
CA ALA A 752 19.94 -11.03 29.00
C ALA A 752 19.86 -9.73 29.81
N GLY A 753 18.69 -9.45 30.38
CA GLY A 753 18.36 -8.22 31.13
C GLY A 753 18.02 -8.45 32.60
N ALA A 754 16.99 -7.75 33.07
CA ALA A 754 16.34 -8.07 34.34
C ALA A 754 15.73 -9.49 34.30
N ALA A 755 15.29 -9.98 35.46
CA ALA A 755 14.69 -11.30 35.54
C ALA A 755 13.29 -11.32 34.95
N ASP A 756 13.01 -12.31 34.09
CA ASP A 756 11.73 -12.45 33.39
C ASP A 756 10.85 -13.58 33.96
N HIS A 757 9.59 -13.61 33.54
CA HIS A 757 8.65 -14.71 33.76
C HIS A 757 8.28 -15.36 32.42
N LEU A 758 8.78 -16.56 32.16
CA LEU A 758 8.56 -17.29 30.90
C LEU A 758 7.46 -18.36 31.06
N ARG A 759 6.54 -18.44 30.09
CA ARG A 759 5.47 -19.45 30.06
C ARG A 759 5.22 -19.93 28.63
N GLY A 760 5.51 -21.19 28.36
CA GLY A 760 5.33 -21.85 27.06
C GLY A 760 3.88 -22.06 26.69
N LEU A 761 3.09 -22.62 27.63
CA LEU A 761 1.74 -23.16 27.44
C LEU A 761 1.80 -24.55 26.81
N SER A 762 0.97 -24.86 25.81
CA SER A 762 1.04 -26.21 25.23
C SER A 762 2.18 -26.30 24.21
N GLY A 763 2.72 -27.49 23.95
CA GLY A 763 3.80 -27.66 22.97
C GLY A 763 5.07 -28.15 23.65
N ASN A 764 6.14 -28.37 22.91
CA ASN A 764 7.45 -28.68 23.48
C ASN A 764 8.32 -27.43 23.39
N ASP A 765 8.37 -26.68 24.48
CA ASP A 765 8.96 -25.36 24.54
C ASP A 765 10.44 -25.42 24.92
N THR A 766 11.20 -24.41 24.48
CA THR A 766 12.60 -24.21 24.87
C THR A 766 12.76 -22.85 25.53
N TYR A 767 13.11 -22.86 26.82
CA TYR A 767 13.41 -21.69 27.62
C TYR A 767 14.90 -21.38 27.61
N ARG A 768 15.30 -20.24 27.03
CA ARG A 768 16.70 -19.77 27.02
C ARG A 768 16.91 -18.73 28.12
N ILE A 769 17.75 -19.07 29.09
CA ILE A 769 17.96 -18.29 30.31
C ILE A 769 19.35 -17.66 30.30
N TYR A 770 19.42 -16.34 30.31
CA TYR A 770 20.66 -15.57 30.47
C TYR A 770 20.72 -14.85 31.82
N THR A 771 19.62 -14.78 32.56
CA THR A 771 19.52 -14.11 33.86
C THR A 771 19.05 -15.09 34.95
N SER A 772 19.83 -15.23 36.03
CA SER A 772 19.61 -16.27 37.05
C SER A 772 18.32 -16.09 37.87
N GLY A 773 17.69 -14.92 37.80
CA GLY A 773 16.41 -14.64 38.46
C GLY A 773 15.18 -14.99 37.62
N THR A 774 15.36 -15.33 36.33
CA THR A 774 14.26 -15.65 35.41
C THR A 774 13.50 -16.89 35.91
N THR A 775 12.17 -16.83 35.92
CA THR A 775 11.32 -17.94 36.36
C THR A 775 10.57 -18.54 35.19
N ILE A 776 10.28 -19.85 35.28
CA ILE A 776 9.53 -20.60 34.29
C ILE A 776 8.22 -21.08 34.93
N VAL A 777 7.13 -21.00 34.17
CA VAL A 777 5.84 -21.59 34.51
C VAL A 777 5.51 -22.65 33.46
N GLU A 778 5.62 -23.91 33.85
CA GLU A 778 5.39 -25.08 32.99
C GLU A 778 4.66 -26.19 33.77
N GLY A 779 3.59 -26.74 33.20
CA GLY A 779 2.59 -27.54 33.91
C GLY A 779 2.49 -29.00 33.45
N ALA A 780 1.90 -29.85 34.29
CA ALA A 780 1.63 -31.24 33.93
C ALA A 780 0.65 -31.29 32.74
N ALA A 781 1.09 -31.77 31.57
CA ALA A 781 0.36 -31.81 30.29
C ALA A 781 0.38 -30.52 29.45
N GLN A 782 1.37 -29.65 29.68
CA GLN A 782 1.65 -28.50 28.83
C GLN A 782 2.72 -28.83 27.77
N GLY A 783 3.68 -29.71 28.02
CA GLY A 783 4.46 -30.35 26.96
C GLY A 783 4.75 -31.81 27.25
N ALA A 784 5.44 -32.45 26.31
CA ALA A 784 5.99 -33.79 26.51
C ALA A 784 7.53 -33.80 26.51
N SER A 785 8.16 -32.69 26.11
CA SER A 785 9.61 -32.58 25.95
C SER A 785 10.09 -31.12 26.05
N ASP A 786 9.71 -30.43 27.10
CA ASP A 786 10.12 -29.07 27.43
C ASP A 786 11.58 -29.02 27.87
N LYS A 787 12.26 -27.92 27.52
CA LYS A 787 13.71 -27.77 27.68
C LYS A 787 14.09 -26.44 28.29
N VAL A 788 15.09 -26.48 29.16
CA VAL A 788 15.83 -25.31 29.61
C VAL A 788 17.24 -25.31 29.02
N ALA A 789 17.67 -24.18 28.47
CA ALA A 789 19.04 -23.94 28.05
C ALA A 789 19.57 -22.68 28.74
N ALA A 790 20.47 -22.85 29.71
CA ALA A 790 20.94 -21.77 30.58
C ALA A 790 22.38 -21.33 30.25
N ALA A 791 22.61 -20.02 30.28
CA ALA A 791 23.93 -19.39 30.20
C ALA A 791 24.58 -19.18 31.57
N VAL A 792 23.80 -19.34 32.64
CA VAL A 792 24.11 -18.98 34.02
C VAL A 792 23.69 -20.12 34.95
N ASP A 793 24.11 -20.03 36.22
CA ASP A 793 23.62 -20.91 37.27
C ASP A 793 22.09 -20.86 37.33
N TYR A 794 21.45 -22.02 37.26
CA TYR A 794 20.01 -22.14 37.22
C TYR A 794 19.50 -23.37 37.99
N ALA A 795 18.36 -23.18 38.67
CA ALA A 795 17.69 -24.24 39.38
C ALA A 795 16.19 -24.23 39.01
N LEU A 796 15.63 -25.39 38.69
CA LEU A 796 14.18 -25.49 38.49
C LEU A 796 13.45 -25.30 39.81
N ALA A 797 12.40 -24.48 39.79
CA ALA A 797 11.49 -24.38 40.92
C ALA A 797 10.65 -25.67 41.04
N ALA A 798 10.14 -25.92 42.25
CA ALA A 798 9.25 -27.05 42.49
C ALA A 798 7.97 -26.91 41.66
N GLY A 799 7.51 -28.02 41.06
CA GLY A 799 6.32 -28.10 40.23
C GLY A 799 6.47 -27.66 38.77
N VAL A 800 7.66 -27.22 38.35
CA VAL A 800 7.95 -26.85 36.95
C VAL A 800 8.23 -28.10 36.13
N HIS A 801 7.42 -28.37 35.11
CA HIS A 801 7.47 -29.61 34.32
C HIS A 801 8.42 -29.47 33.12
N VAL A 802 9.73 -29.58 33.35
CA VAL A 802 10.75 -29.57 32.29
C VAL A 802 11.44 -30.94 32.25
N GLU A 803 11.51 -31.58 31.08
CA GLU A 803 12.17 -32.89 30.92
C GLU A 803 13.67 -32.81 30.74
N ALA A 804 14.20 -31.71 30.18
CA ALA A 804 15.64 -31.58 29.94
C ALA A 804 16.18 -30.19 30.30
N MET A 805 17.31 -30.16 30.99
CA MET A 805 18.08 -28.95 31.26
C MET A 805 19.48 -29.08 30.64
N SER A 806 19.95 -28.02 30.02
CA SER A 806 21.30 -27.96 29.46
C SER A 806 21.91 -26.59 29.59
N THR A 807 23.21 -26.50 29.36
CA THR A 807 23.85 -25.23 29.04
C THR A 807 23.54 -24.81 27.59
N LEU A 808 23.71 -23.53 27.24
CA LEU A 808 23.49 -23.06 25.86
C LEU A 808 24.46 -23.65 24.82
N SER A 809 25.60 -24.18 25.25
CA SER A 809 26.62 -24.73 24.35
C SER A 809 27.39 -25.86 25.02
N ALA A 810 27.28 -27.07 24.47
CA ALA A 810 28.02 -28.24 24.93
C ALA A 810 29.56 -28.06 24.91
N GLY A 811 30.07 -27.18 24.04
CA GLY A 811 31.50 -26.86 23.95
C GLY A 811 31.91 -25.62 24.77
N GLY A 812 30.98 -24.98 25.47
CA GLY A 812 31.30 -23.87 26.38
C GLY A 812 32.18 -24.35 27.53
N THR A 813 33.09 -23.53 28.01
CA THR A 813 34.04 -23.92 29.08
C THR A 813 33.80 -23.17 30.38
N ALA A 814 32.68 -22.44 30.48
CA ALA A 814 32.33 -21.72 31.69
C ALA A 814 31.69 -22.70 32.68
N ALA A 815 32.21 -22.75 33.89
CA ALA A 815 31.59 -23.48 34.98
C ALA A 815 30.15 -22.96 35.20
N VAL A 816 29.18 -23.87 35.17
CA VAL A 816 27.77 -23.57 35.43
C VAL A 816 27.23 -24.55 36.46
N LYS A 817 26.37 -24.06 37.35
CA LYS A 817 25.59 -24.88 38.25
C LYS A 817 24.17 -25.07 37.73
N LEU A 818 23.80 -26.31 37.43
CA LEU A 818 22.46 -26.68 37.02
C LEU A 818 21.83 -27.58 38.08
N THR A 819 20.60 -27.29 38.52
CA THR A 819 19.90 -28.11 39.52
C THR A 819 18.47 -28.40 39.06
N GLY A 820 18.11 -29.69 39.02
CA GLY A 820 16.76 -30.18 38.76
C GLY A 820 15.78 -29.87 39.89
N ASN A 821 14.59 -30.46 39.83
CA ASN A 821 13.56 -30.36 40.88
C ASN A 821 13.09 -31.76 41.33
N GLU A 822 11.85 -31.91 41.77
CA GLU A 822 11.32 -33.19 42.24
C GLU A 822 10.93 -34.17 41.12
N LEU A 823 10.87 -33.72 39.87
CA LEU A 823 10.54 -34.52 38.69
C LEU A 823 11.81 -35.13 38.07
N ALA A 824 11.65 -36.02 37.08
CA ALA A 824 12.79 -36.66 36.42
C ALA A 824 13.29 -35.77 35.27
N GLN A 825 14.56 -35.38 35.32
CA GLN A 825 15.23 -34.58 34.30
C GLN A 825 16.43 -35.28 33.67
N ALA A 826 16.69 -34.96 32.39
CA ALA A 826 18.00 -35.10 31.79
C ALA A 826 18.76 -33.76 31.93
N ILE A 827 19.83 -33.73 32.73
CA ILE A 827 20.61 -32.51 33.01
C ILE A 827 22.01 -32.66 32.42
N THR A 828 22.33 -31.77 31.49
CA THR A 828 23.60 -31.80 30.73
C THR A 828 24.41 -30.51 30.89
N GLY A 829 25.69 -30.66 31.24
CA GLY A 829 26.65 -29.58 31.38
C GLY A 829 27.22 -29.05 30.06
N ASN A 830 28.45 -28.56 30.11
CA ASN A 830 29.29 -28.12 29.01
C ASN A 830 30.72 -28.65 29.20
N ALA A 831 31.68 -28.15 28.41
CA ALA A 831 33.07 -28.58 28.47
C ALA A 831 33.92 -27.92 29.59
N GLY A 832 33.30 -27.34 30.61
CA GLY A 832 33.98 -26.77 31.77
C GLY A 832 33.49 -27.41 33.06
N ASP A 833 34.18 -27.12 34.17
CA ASP A 833 33.95 -27.74 35.48
C ASP A 833 32.56 -27.38 36.05
N ASN A 834 31.55 -28.21 35.83
CA ASN A 834 30.16 -27.94 36.18
C ASN A 834 29.75 -28.54 37.52
N VAL A 835 28.67 -27.99 38.09
CA VAL A 835 28.01 -28.57 39.26
C VAL A 835 26.58 -28.94 38.89
N LEU A 836 26.32 -30.23 38.74
CA LEU A 836 25.02 -30.76 38.30
C LEU A 836 24.31 -31.44 39.48
N GLY A 837 23.08 -31.03 39.80
CA GLY A 837 22.34 -31.58 40.95
C GLY A 837 20.93 -32.03 40.60
N ASP A 838 20.46 -33.10 41.23
CA ASP A 838 19.20 -33.79 40.90
C ASP A 838 17.94 -33.27 41.63
N GLY A 839 18.03 -32.18 42.39
CA GLY A 839 16.88 -31.59 43.10
C GLY A 839 16.29 -32.41 44.29
N GLY A 840 16.45 -33.73 44.33
CA GLY A 840 16.05 -34.62 45.43
C GLY A 840 14.66 -35.28 45.31
N GLY A 841 14.21 -35.64 44.10
CA GLY A 841 12.94 -36.32 43.87
C GLY A 841 13.06 -37.60 43.04
N ALA A 842 12.46 -37.62 41.86
CA ALA A 842 12.63 -38.71 40.90
C ALA A 842 14.12 -38.86 40.50
N GLY A 843 14.48 -39.99 39.90
CA GLY A 843 15.84 -40.21 39.44
C GLY A 843 16.13 -39.43 38.17
N ASP A 844 17.17 -38.60 38.21
CA ASP A 844 17.63 -37.81 37.06
C ASP A 844 18.72 -38.52 36.27
N VAL A 845 19.00 -38.06 35.05
CA VAL A 845 20.19 -38.42 34.28
C VAL A 845 21.11 -37.21 34.21
N LEU A 846 22.30 -37.29 34.83
CA LEU A 846 23.26 -36.19 34.87
C LEU A 846 24.45 -36.50 33.96
N SER A 847 24.87 -35.54 33.12
CA SER A 847 26.07 -35.66 32.26
C SER A 847 26.81 -34.34 32.14
N GLY A 848 28.07 -34.30 32.58
CA GLY A 848 28.92 -33.11 32.67
C GLY A 848 29.54 -32.72 31.34
N PHE A 849 29.98 -33.72 30.57
CA PHE A 849 30.79 -33.62 29.35
C PHE A 849 32.28 -33.55 29.61
N LEU A 850 32.99 -32.47 29.29
CA LEU A 850 34.43 -32.34 29.54
C LEU A 850 34.61 -31.42 30.74
N GLY A 851 35.76 -31.51 31.39
CA GLY A 851 36.05 -30.71 32.59
C GLY A 851 35.90 -31.55 33.84
N ASP A 852 36.25 -30.98 34.99
CA ASP A 852 36.19 -31.69 36.26
C ASP A 852 34.83 -31.42 36.92
N ASP A 853 33.86 -32.31 36.70
CA ASP A 853 32.46 -32.11 37.04
C ASP A 853 32.11 -32.62 38.44
N THR A 854 31.18 -31.94 39.11
CA THR A 854 30.63 -32.37 40.41
C THR A 854 29.14 -32.67 40.31
N TYR A 855 28.79 -33.94 40.53
CA TYR A 855 27.43 -34.47 40.60
C TYR A 855 26.91 -34.49 42.03
N ILE A 856 25.86 -33.72 42.30
CA ILE A 856 25.18 -33.68 43.60
C ILE A 856 23.95 -34.58 43.55
N VAL A 857 24.03 -35.73 44.22
CA VAL A 857 22.98 -36.76 44.21
C VAL A 857 22.18 -36.72 45.52
N ARG A 858 20.87 -36.57 45.43
CA ARG A 858 19.92 -36.65 46.55
C ARG A 858 18.84 -37.69 46.32
N SER A 859 18.76 -38.29 45.13
CA SER A 859 17.90 -39.43 44.81
C SER A 859 18.73 -40.66 44.43
N ALA A 860 18.45 -41.79 45.07
CA ALA A 860 19.15 -43.05 44.78
C ALA A 860 18.82 -43.61 43.38
N ALA A 861 17.80 -43.06 42.71
CA ALA A 861 17.42 -43.42 41.35
C ALA A 861 18.18 -42.62 40.28
N THR A 862 18.97 -41.62 40.66
CA THR A 862 19.76 -40.79 39.73
C THR A 862 20.82 -41.63 39.03
N THR A 863 20.99 -41.43 37.72
CA THR A 863 22.02 -42.05 36.88
C THR A 863 23.02 -41.00 36.45
N ILE A 864 24.30 -41.29 36.64
CA ILE A 864 25.39 -40.44 36.14
C ILE A 864 25.94 -41.05 34.86
N VAL A 865 26.11 -40.20 33.84
CA VAL A 865 26.69 -40.58 32.55
C VAL A 865 28.02 -39.86 32.40
N GLU A 866 29.08 -40.57 32.78
CA GLU A 866 30.45 -40.16 32.55
C GLU A 866 31.19 -41.07 31.58
N VAL A 867 32.03 -40.48 30.73
CA VAL A 867 32.73 -41.19 29.65
C VAL A 867 34.24 -41.04 29.80
N ALA A 868 34.94 -42.14 29.60
CA ALA A 868 36.38 -42.22 29.81
C ALA A 868 37.20 -41.08 29.18
N GLY A 869 38.06 -40.47 30.00
CA GLY A 869 39.06 -39.47 29.58
C GLY A 869 38.51 -38.06 29.37
N ARG A 870 37.42 -37.70 30.07
CA ARG A 870 36.78 -36.39 29.94
C ARG A 870 36.96 -35.43 31.12
N GLY A 871 37.49 -35.88 32.25
CA GLY A 871 37.62 -35.06 33.44
C GLY A 871 38.25 -35.82 34.59
N THR A 872 38.32 -35.16 35.75
CA THR A 872 38.36 -35.82 37.06
C THR A 872 37.08 -35.48 37.81
N ASP A 873 36.16 -36.42 37.83
CA ASP A 873 34.77 -36.19 38.20
C ASP A 873 34.47 -36.66 39.62
N ARG A 874 33.54 -35.94 40.25
CA ARG A 874 33.16 -36.16 41.64
C ARG A 874 31.67 -36.39 41.78
N VAL A 875 31.31 -37.45 42.51
CA VAL A 875 29.98 -37.65 43.06
C VAL A 875 29.94 -37.24 44.52
N ALA A 876 28.96 -36.43 44.89
CA ALA A 876 28.65 -36.04 46.26
C ALA A 876 27.19 -36.37 46.57
N THR A 877 26.97 -37.43 47.36
CA THR A 877 25.62 -37.98 47.63
C THR A 877 25.11 -37.68 49.04
N ALA A 878 23.79 -37.51 49.16
CA ALA A 878 23.06 -37.39 50.44
C ALA A 878 22.33 -38.68 50.85
N VAL A 879 22.38 -39.70 50.00
CA VAL A 879 21.66 -40.97 50.10
C VAL A 879 22.59 -42.14 49.80
N ASP A 880 22.16 -43.34 50.14
CA ASP A 880 22.80 -44.57 49.68
C ASP A 880 22.89 -44.55 48.16
N TYR A 881 24.10 -44.72 47.63
CA TYR A 881 24.33 -44.58 46.20
C TYR A 881 25.40 -45.56 45.69
N ALA A 882 25.13 -46.10 44.51
CA ALA A 882 26.04 -46.99 43.79
C ALA A 882 26.36 -46.38 42.44
N LEU A 883 27.65 -46.32 42.08
CA LEU A 883 28.05 -45.91 40.74
C LEU A 883 27.58 -46.96 39.72
N GLY A 884 27.03 -46.48 38.60
CA GLY A 884 26.70 -47.35 37.48
C GLY A 884 27.94 -47.97 36.86
N ALA A 885 27.81 -49.17 36.30
CA ALA A 885 28.90 -49.79 35.54
C ALA A 885 29.28 -48.90 34.34
N GLY A 886 30.57 -48.67 34.15
CA GLY A 886 31.14 -47.87 33.06
C GLY A 886 31.14 -46.35 33.28
N ALA A 887 30.61 -45.84 34.40
CA ALA A 887 30.71 -44.42 34.73
C ALA A 887 32.12 -44.08 35.22
N ASP A 888 32.86 -43.25 34.47
CA ASP A 888 34.26 -42.86 34.77
C ASP A 888 34.27 -41.74 35.83
N VAL A 889 34.04 -42.11 37.10
CA VAL A 889 34.06 -41.18 38.25
C VAL A 889 35.22 -41.55 39.17
N GLU A 890 36.11 -40.59 39.45
CA GLU A 890 37.30 -40.83 40.29
C GLU A 890 37.02 -40.65 41.79
N VAL A 891 36.09 -39.77 42.16
CA VAL A 891 35.87 -39.38 43.56
C VAL A 891 34.41 -39.52 43.97
N MET A 892 34.14 -40.36 44.98
CA MET A 892 32.83 -40.47 45.61
C MET A 892 32.88 -39.96 47.04
N THR A 893 31.95 -39.09 47.41
CA THR A 893 31.87 -38.47 48.73
C THR A 893 30.43 -38.39 49.19
N THR A 894 30.22 -38.20 50.49
CA THR A 894 28.96 -37.64 50.98
C THR A 894 28.93 -36.11 50.77
N ILE A 895 27.73 -35.52 50.70
CA ILE A 895 27.56 -34.05 50.60
C ILE A 895 28.09 -33.29 51.83
N SER A 896 28.30 -33.97 52.95
CA SER A 896 28.82 -33.39 54.19
C SER A 896 29.65 -34.42 54.96
N ALA A 897 30.96 -34.24 54.99
CA ALA A 897 31.89 -35.09 55.74
C ALA A 897 31.63 -35.11 57.26
N ALA A 898 30.97 -34.07 57.80
CA ALA A 898 30.56 -34.01 59.21
C ALA A 898 29.14 -34.54 59.45
N GLY A 899 28.43 -34.97 58.39
CA GLY A 899 27.14 -35.64 58.49
C GLY A 899 27.27 -36.92 59.33
N ARG A 900 26.18 -37.34 59.98
CA ARG A 900 26.15 -38.56 60.80
C ARG A 900 25.11 -39.56 60.32
N ALA A 901 24.61 -39.37 59.11
CA ALA A 901 23.69 -40.33 58.51
C ALA A 901 24.51 -41.54 58.07
N ALA A 902 24.07 -42.74 58.44
CA ALA A 902 24.59 -43.96 57.84
C ALA A 902 24.24 -43.93 56.35
N ILE A 903 25.27 -43.87 55.50
CA ILE A 903 25.13 -43.85 54.05
C ILE A 903 26.00 -44.97 53.46
N ASP A 904 25.40 -45.77 52.60
CA ASP A 904 26.07 -46.82 51.84
C ASP A 904 26.65 -46.22 50.55
N LEU A 905 27.96 -46.29 50.37
CA LEU A 905 28.66 -45.85 49.16
C LEU A 905 29.29 -47.05 48.45
N THR A 906 28.85 -47.28 47.22
CA THR A 906 29.31 -48.39 46.40
C THR A 906 29.93 -47.88 45.11
N GLY A 907 31.21 -48.20 44.89
CA GLY A 907 31.95 -47.93 43.65
C GLY A 907 31.51 -48.81 42.48
N ASN A 908 32.35 -48.91 41.44
CA ASN A 908 32.10 -49.74 40.26
C ASN A 908 33.37 -50.54 39.86
N GLU A 909 33.53 -50.92 38.60
CA GLU A 909 34.68 -51.71 38.15
C GLU A 909 36.01 -50.93 38.01
N LEU A 910 35.98 -49.62 38.17
CA LEU A 910 37.12 -48.70 38.05
C LEU A 910 37.70 -48.36 39.44
N GLY A 911 38.89 -47.73 39.49
CA GLY A 911 39.48 -47.32 40.77
C GLY A 911 38.97 -45.96 41.25
N GLN A 912 38.33 -45.94 42.42
CA GLN A 912 37.76 -44.75 43.07
C GLN A 912 38.45 -44.35 44.36
N ARG A 913 38.31 -43.07 44.72
CA ARG A 913 38.49 -42.57 46.08
C ARG A 913 37.13 -42.36 46.72
N ILE A 914 36.78 -43.19 47.68
CA ILE A 914 35.47 -43.18 48.35
C ILE A 914 35.63 -42.66 49.78
N TYR A 915 34.87 -41.60 50.11
CA TYR A 915 34.87 -40.97 51.43
C TYR A 915 33.46 -40.94 52.04
N GLY A 916 33.32 -41.52 53.22
CA GLY A 916 32.11 -41.49 54.02
C GLY A 916 31.80 -40.12 54.65
N ASN A 917 31.22 -40.15 55.84
CA ASN A 917 30.91 -39.05 56.74
C ASN A 917 31.21 -39.47 58.19
N ALA A 918 30.79 -38.69 59.18
CA ALA A 918 31.02 -38.97 60.59
C ALA A 918 29.96 -39.89 61.24
N GLY A 919 29.23 -40.68 60.45
CA GLY A 919 28.29 -41.70 60.91
C GLY A 919 28.62 -43.06 60.29
N ASP A 920 28.02 -44.11 60.83
CA ASP A 920 28.31 -45.51 60.48
C ASP A 920 28.05 -45.81 58.99
N ASN A 921 29.07 -45.82 58.15
CA ASN A 921 28.96 -45.99 56.70
C ASN A 921 29.32 -47.39 56.24
N ARG A 922 28.71 -47.83 55.14
CA ARG A 922 29.11 -49.02 54.42
C ARG A 922 29.83 -48.61 53.14
N LEU A 923 31.09 -48.98 52.99
CA LEU A 923 31.92 -48.60 51.84
C LEU A 923 32.34 -49.86 51.06
N GLU A 924 31.95 -49.94 49.79
CA GLU A 924 32.26 -51.07 48.91
C GLU A 924 32.89 -50.55 47.61
N GLY A 925 34.16 -50.88 47.35
CA GLY A 925 34.86 -50.45 46.13
C GLY A 925 34.36 -51.14 44.85
N GLN A 926 34.03 -52.43 44.97
CA GLN A 926 33.80 -53.39 43.88
C GLN A 926 35.07 -53.79 43.13
N GLY A 927 35.27 -53.35 41.89
CA GLY A 927 36.47 -53.70 41.11
C GLY A 927 37.49 -52.57 41.15
N GLY A 928 38.63 -52.74 40.47
CA GLY A 928 39.65 -51.69 40.47
C GLY A 928 40.41 -51.57 41.78
N THR A 929 41.34 -50.61 41.86
CA THR A 929 42.15 -50.40 43.07
C THR A 929 41.63 -49.16 43.78
N ASP A 930 40.85 -49.35 44.84
CA ASP A 930 40.16 -48.24 45.50
C ASP A 930 40.94 -47.66 46.69
N ARG A 931 40.55 -46.45 47.08
CA ARG A 931 40.97 -45.82 48.34
C ARG A 931 39.75 -45.43 49.16
N LEU A 932 39.50 -46.17 50.24
CA LEU A 932 38.31 -46.05 51.07
C LEU A 932 38.63 -45.34 52.39
N SER A 933 37.80 -44.37 52.78
CA SER A 933 37.92 -43.68 54.08
C SER A 933 36.55 -43.53 54.72
N GLY A 934 36.36 -44.14 55.89
CA GLY A 934 35.12 -44.09 56.64
C GLY A 934 34.85 -42.73 57.27
N LEU A 935 35.93 -42.06 57.70
CA LEU A 935 36.02 -40.85 58.50
C LEU A 935 35.71 -41.05 59.98
N GLY A 936 34.46 -41.24 60.38
CA GLY A 936 34.15 -41.54 61.78
C GLY A 936 32.79 -42.15 61.94
N GLY A 937 32.52 -42.78 63.08
CA GLY A 937 31.42 -43.74 63.18
C GLY A 937 31.97 -45.15 63.06
N ALA A 938 31.09 -46.14 63.26
CA ALA A 938 31.45 -47.55 63.14
C ALA A 938 31.25 -48.01 61.70
N ASP A 939 32.31 -47.99 60.91
CA ASP A 939 32.24 -48.19 59.46
C ASP A 939 32.41 -49.66 59.05
N SER A 940 31.76 -50.04 57.95
CA SER A 940 31.88 -51.37 57.33
C SER A 940 32.53 -51.26 55.95
N PHE A 941 33.76 -51.74 55.82
CA PHE A 941 34.47 -51.83 54.55
C PHE A 941 34.24 -53.20 53.92
N VAL A 942 33.63 -53.24 52.75
CA VAL A 942 33.05 -54.44 52.17
C VAL A 942 33.92 -54.99 51.06
N PHE A 943 34.16 -56.30 51.12
CA PHE A 943 34.84 -57.07 50.08
C PHE A 943 33.90 -58.18 49.58
N ALA A 944 33.19 -57.91 48.48
CA ALA A 944 32.22 -58.84 47.90
C ALA A 944 32.42 -59.11 46.39
N SER A 945 33.47 -58.56 45.79
CA SER A 945 33.88 -58.75 44.41
C SER A 945 35.00 -59.80 44.25
N ALA A 946 35.29 -60.20 43.01
CA ALA A 946 36.34 -61.17 42.73
C ALA A 946 37.73 -60.63 43.12
N LEU A 947 38.48 -61.40 43.92
CA LEU A 947 39.82 -61.02 44.35
C LEU A 947 40.83 -61.16 43.20
N GLY A 948 41.83 -60.27 43.15
CA GLY A 948 42.88 -60.31 42.13
C GLY A 948 43.95 -59.25 42.33
N SER A 949 45.05 -59.32 41.59
CA SER A 949 46.14 -58.34 41.68
C SER A 949 45.73 -56.91 41.30
N ASP A 950 44.66 -56.80 40.50
CA ASP A 950 44.16 -55.54 39.95
C ASP A 950 42.95 -55.02 40.77
N ASN A 951 42.56 -55.75 41.82
CA ASN A 951 41.46 -55.44 42.73
C ASN A 951 41.92 -55.49 44.20
N VAL A 952 42.62 -54.44 44.63
CA VAL A 952 43.20 -54.36 45.97
C VAL A 952 42.96 -52.98 46.56
N ASP A 953 42.07 -52.91 47.56
CA ASP A 953 41.65 -51.62 48.10
C ASP A 953 42.55 -51.15 49.23
N THR A 954 42.69 -49.83 49.37
CA THR A 954 43.41 -49.20 50.47
C THR A 954 42.45 -48.47 51.40
N ILE A 955 42.33 -48.97 52.63
CA ILE A 955 41.56 -48.31 53.69
C ILE A 955 42.49 -47.40 54.49
N THR A 956 42.08 -46.15 54.70
CA THR A 956 43.03 -45.10 55.12
C THR A 956 42.94 -44.70 56.58
N ASP A 957 41.82 -44.99 57.23
CA ASP A 957 41.46 -44.51 58.57
C ASP A 957 40.81 -45.57 59.47
N PHE A 958 40.97 -46.86 59.14
CA PHE A 958 40.38 -47.97 59.88
C PHE A 958 40.58 -47.87 61.42
N GLY A 959 39.47 -47.77 62.15
CA GLY A 959 39.38 -47.76 63.60
C GLY A 959 39.27 -49.16 64.18
N VAL A 960 40.34 -49.64 64.83
CA VAL A 960 40.36 -50.97 65.47
C VAL A 960 39.31 -51.06 66.58
N GLY A 961 38.44 -52.06 66.53
CA GLY A 961 37.33 -52.27 67.46
C GLY A 961 36.14 -51.32 67.29
N GLU A 962 36.16 -50.45 66.28
CA GLU A 962 35.06 -49.57 65.86
C GLU A 962 34.55 -49.99 64.48
N ASP A 963 35.47 -50.12 63.52
CA ASP A 963 35.19 -50.52 62.13
C ASP A 963 35.27 -52.03 61.93
N VAL A 964 34.64 -52.51 60.85
CA VAL A 964 34.62 -53.92 60.45
C VAL A 964 34.98 -54.08 58.97
N LEU A 965 35.86 -55.05 58.69
CA LEU A 965 36.07 -55.60 57.36
C LEU A 965 35.02 -56.67 57.10
N LEU A 966 34.06 -56.37 56.22
CA LEU A 966 32.96 -57.25 55.88
C LEU A 966 33.28 -58.08 54.64
N LEU A 967 33.40 -59.39 54.82
CA LEU A 967 33.83 -60.34 53.79
C LEU A 967 32.61 -61.11 53.27
N SER A 968 32.38 -61.14 51.96
CA SER A 968 31.28 -61.96 51.41
C SER A 968 31.60 -63.46 51.50
N ALA A 969 30.69 -64.26 52.07
CA ALA A 969 30.82 -65.71 52.11
C ALA A 969 30.92 -66.35 50.71
N SER A 970 30.45 -65.65 49.67
CA SER A 970 30.53 -66.11 48.28
C SER A 970 31.93 -65.99 47.66
N ILE A 971 32.71 -65.02 48.12
CA ILE A 971 34.10 -64.77 47.67
C ILE A 971 35.07 -65.52 48.58
N PHE A 972 34.85 -65.44 49.90
CA PHE A 972 35.70 -66.03 50.92
C PHE A 972 35.17 -67.41 51.35
N ALA A 973 34.93 -68.31 50.39
CA ALA A 973 34.16 -69.55 50.57
C ALA A 973 34.73 -70.55 51.60
N ALA A 974 36.00 -70.43 51.99
CA ALA A 974 36.61 -71.24 53.05
C ALA A 974 36.31 -70.74 54.47
N LEU A 975 35.62 -69.60 54.62
CA LEU A 975 35.20 -69.03 55.90
C LEU A 975 33.75 -69.43 56.24
N ALA A 976 33.47 -69.60 57.53
CA ALA A 976 32.10 -69.75 58.02
C ALA A 976 31.42 -68.38 58.10
N GLN A 977 30.14 -68.32 57.73
CA GLN A 977 29.32 -67.11 57.85
C GLN A 977 29.16 -66.69 59.33
N GLY A 978 29.18 -65.39 59.60
CA GLY A 978 29.17 -64.78 60.93
C GLY A 978 30.54 -64.20 61.34
N ALA A 979 30.74 -64.04 62.66
CA ALA A 979 32.01 -63.52 63.18
C ALA A 979 33.19 -64.43 62.79
N LEU A 980 34.33 -63.84 62.41
CA LEU A 980 35.51 -64.61 62.03
C LEU A 980 36.03 -65.41 63.24
N ALA A 981 36.20 -66.72 63.05
CA ALA A 981 36.77 -67.58 64.08
C ALA A 981 38.19 -67.13 64.43
N ALA A 982 38.54 -67.10 65.72
CA ALA A 982 39.87 -66.67 66.16
C ALA A 982 41.01 -67.51 65.55
N ALA A 983 40.77 -68.79 65.27
CA ALA A 983 41.74 -69.67 64.60
C ALA A 983 41.88 -69.41 63.10
N ALA A 984 40.97 -68.63 62.49
CA ALA A 984 41.00 -68.30 61.07
C ALA A 984 41.77 -67.00 60.77
N PHE A 985 42.28 -66.33 61.80
CA PHE A 985 42.98 -65.04 61.69
C PHE A 985 44.41 -65.13 62.22
N LEU A 986 45.37 -64.70 61.41
CA LEU A 986 46.77 -64.57 61.82
C LEU A 986 47.32 -63.19 61.49
N ALA A 987 47.93 -62.53 62.48
CA ALA A 987 48.73 -61.32 62.29
C ALA A 987 50.22 -61.64 62.42
N ASN A 988 51.02 -61.39 61.38
CA ASN A 988 52.48 -61.59 61.39
C ASN A 988 53.21 -60.63 60.43
N ALA A 989 54.55 -60.63 60.42
CA ALA A 989 55.33 -59.77 59.52
C ALA A 989 55.64 -60.41 58.15
N THR A 990 55.26 -61.67 57.93
CA THR A 990 55.61 -62.42 56.71
C THR A 990 54.49 -62.42 55.67
N GLY A 991 53.23 -62.22 56.09
CA GLY A 991 52.05 -62.34 55.23
C GLY A 991 51.72 -63.77 54.81
N LEU A 992 52.24 -64.78 55.52
CA LEU A 992 52.00 -66.21 55.24
C LEU A 992 51.18 -66.84 56.37
N ALA A 993 50.30 -67.79 56.06
CA ALA A 993 49.61 -68.60 57.06
C ALA A 993 50.60 -69.39 57.93
N GLY A 994 50.28 -69.56 59.21
CA GLY A 994 51.08 -70.27 60.21
C GLY A 994 50.62 -71.71 60.41
N ASP A 995 49.32 -71.97 60.27
CA ASP A 995 48.71 -73.29 60.24
C ASP A 995 47.51 -73.36 59.29
N ALA A 996 47.01 -74.59 59.06
CA ALA A 996 45.99 -74.89 58.07
C ALA A 996 44.60 -74.29 58.36
N ASP A 997 44.38 -73.72 59.56
CA ASP A 997 43.13 -73.04 59.91
C ASP A 997 43.18 -71.54 59.59
N ASP A 998 44.38 -70.93 59.47
CA ASP A 998 44.55 -69.53 59.11
C ASP A 998 44.01 -69.24 57.70
N ARG A 999 43.03 -68.35 57.61
CA ARG A 999 42.38 -67.97 56.34
C ARG A 999 42.56 -66.50 56.00
N ILE A 1000 42.59 -65.62 57.00
CA ILE A 1000 42.84 -64.19 56.85
C ILE A 1000 44.17 -63.87 57.51
N VAL A 1001 45.13 -63.41 56.73
CA VAL A 1001 46.48 -63.11 57.19
C VAL A 1001 46.74 -61.61 57.08
N TYR A 1002 46.89 -60.94 58.22
CA TYR A 1002 47.29 -59.54 58.29
C TYR A 1002 48.80 -59.40 58.41
N ARG A 1003 49.40 -58.73 57.44
CA ARG A 1003 50.83 -58.44 57.41
C ARG A 1003 51.14 -57.12 58.13
N THR A 1004 51.68 -57.22 59.33
CA THR A 1004 51.80 -56.10 60.29
C THR A 1004 52.81 -55.02 59.88
N ASP A 1005 53.83 -55.35 59.08
CA ASP A 1005 54.88 -54.41 58.63
C ASP A 1005 54.46 -53.58 57.39
N THR A 1006 53.55 -54.09 56.56
CA THR A 1006 53.09 -53.40 55.33
C THR A 1006 51.63 -52.98 55.37
N GLY A 1007 50.82 -53.54 56.28
CA GLY A 1007 49.39 -53.28 56.35
C GLY A 1007 48.54 -54.14 55.40
N SER A 1008 49.16 -55.04 54.64
CA SER A 1008 48.49 -55.88 53.64
C SER A 1008 47.67 -57.01 54.28
N ILE A 1009 46.47 -57.28 53.78
CA ILE A 1009 45.58 -58.34 54.24
C ILE A 1009 45.38 -59.34 53.11
N PHE A 1010 45.64 -60.62 53.42
CA PHE A 1010 45.61 -61.72 52.47
C PHE A 1010 44.51 -62.72 52.82
N TYR A 1011 43.89 -63.31 51.81
CA TYR A 1011 43.03 -64.48 51.94
C TYR A 1011 43.77 -65.74 51.48
N ASP A 1012 44.03 -66.66 52.41
CA ASP A 1012 44.65 -67.95 52.16
C ASP A 1012 43.60 -69.07 52.28
N ALA A 1013 43.03 -69.47 51.15
CA ALA A 1013 41.96 -70.47 51.13
C ALA A 1013 42.41 -71.86 51.60
N ASP A 1014 43.70 -72.22 51.45
CA ASP A 1014 44.23 -73.52 51.87
C ASP A 1014 44.96 -73.48 53.23
N GLY A 1015 45.38 -72.29 53.67
CA GLY A 1015 46.00 -72.04 54.98
C GLY A 1015 47.37 -72.71 55.12
N THR A 1016 47.95 -73.23 54.04
CA THR A 1016 49.18 -74.03 54.13
C THR A 1016 50.44 -73.19 54.25
N GLY A 1017 50.35 -71.87 53.97
CA GLY A 1017 51.48 -70.94 54.01
C GLY A 1017 52.58 -71.22 52.99
N THR A 1018 52.33 -72.12 52.02
CA THR A 1018 53.29 -72.52 50.97
C THR A 1018 53.37 -71.52 49.82
N ALA A 1019 52.32 -70.72 49.61
CA ALA A 1019 52.28 -69.53 48.77
C ALA A 1019 51.65 -68.38 49.57
N ALA A 1020 51.89 -67.14 49.16
CA ALA A 1020 51.14 -66.02 49.72
C ALA A 1020 49.67 -66.12 49.30
N GLY A 1021 48.75 -65.89 50.24
CA GLY A 1021 47.33 -65.77 49.94
C GLY A 1021 47.04 -64.62 48.96
N ILE A 1022 45.78 -64.48 48.52
CA ILE A 1022 45.38 -63.40 47.61
C ILE A 1022 45.31 -62.10 48.41
N HIS A 1023 46.12 -61.11 48.04
CA HIS A 1023 46.07 -59.76 48.60
C HIS A 1023 44.79 -59.09 48.14
N PHE A 1024 43.97 -58.59 49.07
CA PHE A 1024 42.69 -57.96 48.73
C PHE A 1024 42.47 -56.60 49.38
N ALA A 1025 43.16 -56.31 50.49
CA ALA A 1025 43.06 -55.02 51.15
C ALA A 1025 44.41 -54.60 51.74
N THR A 1026 44.65 -53.31 51.80
CA THR A 1026 45.74 -52.68 52.55
C THR A 1026 45.15 -51.68 53.54
N ILE A 1027 45.57 -51.75 54.78
CA ILE A 1027 45.24 -50.79 55.84
C ILE A 1027 46.52 -50.15 56.37
N THR A 1028 46.41 -49.21 57.31
CA THR A 1028 47.59 -48.67 58.01
C THR A 1028 48.41 -49.78 58.69
N ALA A 1029 49.72 -49.78 58.48
CA ALA A 1029 50.63 -50.77 59.07
C ALA A 1029 50.71 -50.64 60.60
N GLY A 1030 50.86 -51.76 61.30
CA GLY A 1030 51.01 -51.82 62.75
C GLY A 1030 49.71 -51.70 63.57
N LEU A 1031 48.53 -51.77 62.94
CA LEU A 1031 47.26 -51.81 63.65
C LEU A 1031 47.09 -53.14 64.43
N ALA A 1032 46.46 -53.08 65.60
CA ALA A 1032 46.29 -54.23 66.49
C ALA A 1032 45.03 -55.05 66.12
N LEU A 1033 44.92 -55.47 64.86
CA LEU A 1033 43.78 -56.23 64.36
C LEU A 1033 43.63 -57.59 65.06
N THR A 1034 42.38 -57.99 65.22
CA THR A 1034 41.95 -59.29 65.74
C THR A 1034 40.87 -59.88 64.84
N SER A 1035 40.46 -61.13 65.10
CA SER A 1035 39.33 -61.72 64.37
C SER A 1035 37.99 -60.99 64.60
N ALA A 1036 37.89 -60.11 65.61
CA ALA A 1036 36.67 -59.32 65.86
C ALA A 1036 36.49 -58.16 64.88
N ASP A 1037 37.57 -57.71 64.22
CA ASP A 1037 37.56 -56.64 63.21
C ASP A 1037 37.10 -57.15 61.83
N PHE A 1038 36.72 -58.44 61.73
CA PHE A 1038 36.27 -59.10 60.53
C PHE A 1038 34.93 -59.80 60.74
N SER A 1039 34.04 -59.68 59.76
CA SER A 1039 32.77 -60.39 59.74
C SER A 1039 32.51 -60.98 58.37
N VAL A 1040 31.91 -62.16 58.31
CA VAL A 1040 31.60 -62.87 57.07
C VAL A 1040 30.09 -62.84 56.84
N ALA A 1041 29.64 -62.18 55.78
CA ALA A 1041 28.22 -61.96 55.47
C ALA A 1041 27.72 -62.79 54.29
#